data_AF-R1EFJ7-F1
#
_entry.id   AF-R1EFJ7-F1
#
_cell.length_a   1.000
_cell.length_b   1.000
_cell.length_c   1.000
_cell.angle_alpha   90.00
_cell.angle_beta   90.00
_cell.angle_gamma   90.00
#
_symmetry.space_group_name_H-M   'P 1'
#
loop_
_entity.id
_entity.type
_entity.pdbx_description
1 polymer ?
#
loop_
_entity_poly.entity_id
_entity_poly.type
_entity_poly.pdbx_seq_one_letter_code
_entity_poly.pdbx_strand_id
1 'polypeptide(L)'
;MPEGVTLGRSCEHSCVFFSAYVEGASYDKALEIVNKCEGDVRLGDDYELVSCWNGCDTEGKPAYHTVTLLDEAAVLPSGARWRIADPRARLPSNYPANQTWGHLSNGNDVHGLMHKSSHIIVDAVGDFGPDPGSGGWPVAGVPHATKDHTLERKDSVAQGNCGDWARSAGSSAADSEWVVHPKGSWPSGESGDPPSEGQSRPGGCAASVTDCCDCRGGSAASEATDRRADPQRLVIGTWNAEWLYDGECDPSMSPWAAGSSDCAGLQSGLNKCDAAGAAAHLERVARHMRSFDADVLHVTEVESCDVLAACAAILNANASQGGGGGGGGGGGGGGGGGGGGGGGGGGHYLARLRIDFPTSGGGRRVPATLAVLGLHLKAIPTQARSCHKREAQARIAQRLLVAALGETPYVVVLGDLNDFDADPCCLDAPGSRPTSRVLRMLKDPRATGADELHSVASRLPRGERYTDWWDHAPKDGVDEGGSEHSSLDHLLVSGPLFDQLSAVTIDHSTPPMDYSDHWPLIATFHLQPLAQATAPPPSVLQQTAPALPSSPPSSPPPPSAPPTVDAGSVRLPLGAAAAVIALALVGALVLARSALRCADRVFRPAAHRRTRYGKHGDSGRSGVGLEFAVNSKNAGGPTGAPLDTGAVVDAGGGRAIVT
;
A
#
# COMPACT_ATOMS: atom_id res chain seq x y z
N MET A 1 3.87 -22.12 -24.93
CA MET A 1 3.29 -20.86 -24.41
C MET A 1 4.06 -19.71 -25.06
N PRO A 2 3.40 -18.79 -25.77
CA PRO A 2 4.07 -17.63 -26.33
C PRO A 2 4.45 -16.63 -25.21
N GLU A 3 5.49 -15.83 -25.46
CA GLU A 3 6.12 -14.95 -24.48
C GLU A 3 5.13 -13.98 -23.82
N GLY A 4 5.16 -13.92 -22.48
CA GLY A 4 4.48 -12.89 -21.68
C GLY A 4 3.27 -13.33 -20.86
N VAL A 5 2.84 -14.59 -20.95
CA VAL A 5 1.73 -15.12 -20.14
C VAL A 5 2.19 -16.33 -19.34
N THR A 6 2.21 -16.19 -18.02
CA THR A 6 2.47 -17.30 -17.11
C THR A 6 1.14 -17.91 -16.70
N LEU A 7 0.72 -19.01 -17.35
CA LEU A 7 -0.27 -19.90 -16.74
C LEU A 7 0.46 -20.77 -15.74
N GLY A 8 0.20 -20.56 -14.45
CA GLY A 8 0.76 -21.41 -13.41
C GLY A 8 0.61 -20.80 -12.04
N ARG A 9 -0.13 -21.49 -11.16
CA ARG A 9 -0.15 -21.52 -9.68
C ARG A 9 0.06 -20.22 -8.86
N SER A 10 0.18 -19.06 -9.49
CA SER A 10 0.60 -17.77 -8.92
C SER A 10 -0.57 -16.83 -8.61
N CYS A 11 -1.81 -17.32 -8.76
CA CYS A 11 -3.02 -16.61 -8.38
C CYS A 11 -3.75 -17.27 -7.21
N GLU A 12 -3.24 -18.40 -6.68
CA GLU A 12 -3.70 -18.96 -5.41
C GLU A 12 -3.69 -17.76 -4.45
N HIS A 13 -4.79 -17.50 -3.75
CA HIS A 13 -5.12 -16.27 -2.98
C HIS A 13 -5.93 -15.16 -3.68
N SER A 14 -6.28 -15.24 -4.97
CA SER A 14 -7.21 -14.25 -5.53
C SER A 14 -8.64 -14.50 -5.03
N CYS A 15 -9.04 -13.72 -4.03
CA CYS A 15 -10.38 -13.67 -3.47
C CYS A 15 -11.39 -12.95 -4.38
N VAL A 16 -10.97 -12.45 -5.54
CA VAL A 16 -11.83 -11.89 -6.59
C VAL A 16 -11.88 -12.85 -7.76
N PHE A 17 -13.04 -13.43 -8.04
CA PHE A 17 -13.17 -14.48 -9.05
C PHE A 17 -14.59 -14.60 -9.59
N PHE A 18 -14.81 -15.39 -10.63
CA PHE A 18 -16.13 -15.66 -11.17
C PHE A 18 -16.94 -16.54 -10.22
N SER A 19 -18.05 -15.99 -9.72
CA SER A 19 -19.05 -16.71 -8.93
C SER A 19 -20.15 -17.31 -9.78
N ALA A 20 -20.38 -16.78 -10.99
CA ALA A 20 -21.33 -17.38 -11.92
C ALA A 20 -21.00 -17.10 -13.38
N TYR A 21 -21.45 -18.02 -14.23
CA TYR A 21 -21.43 -17.92 -15.68
C TYR A 21 -22.78 -18.41 -16.21
N VAL A 22 -23.44 -17.62 -17.05
CA VAL A 22 -24.77 -17.91 -17.59
C VAL A 22 -24.69 -17.96 -19.11
N GLU A 23 -25.02 -19.11 -19.69
CA GLU A 23 -25.28 -19.30 -21.13
C GLU A 23 -26.71 -19.84 -21.30
N GLY A 24 -27.65 -18.91 -21.41
CA GLY A 24 -29.09 -19.18 -21.47
C GLY A 24 -29.66 -19.14 -22.89
N ALA A 25 -30.96 -18.89 -23.00
CA ALA A 25 -31.60 -18.78 -24.29
C ALA A 25 -31.22 -17.47 -25.02
N SER A 26 -30.69 -17.60 -26.24
CA SER A 26 -30.39 -16.45 -27.11
C SER A 26 -29.39 -15.47 -26.48
N TYR A 27 -29.90 -14.38 -25.88
CA TYR A 27 -29.09 -13.32 -25.27
C TYR A 27 -29.11 -13.37 -23.75
N ASP A 28 -29.79 -14.35 -23.14
CA ASP A 28 -29.84 -14.51 -21.70
C ASP A 28 -28.49 -15.02 -21.19
N LYS A 29 -27.48 -14.14 -21.19
CA LYS A 29 -26.07 -14.42 -20.91
C LYS A 29 -25.51 -13.45 -19.88
N ALA A 30 -24.68 -13.94 -18.98
CA ALA A 30 -24.04 -13.11 -17.96
C ALA A 30 -22.75 -13.74 -17.39
N LEU A 31 -21.90 -12.88 -16.84
CA LEU A 31 -20.79 -13.20 -15.94
C LEU A 31 -21.03 -12.52 -14.60
N GLU A 32 -20.67 -13.20 -13.51
CA GLU A 32 -20.69 -12.64 -12.16
C GLU A 32 -19.33 -12.76 -11.52
N ILE A 33 -18.76 -11.65 -11.10
CA ILE A 33 -17.52 -11.58 -10.33
C ILE A 33 -17.91 -11.35 -8.87
N VAL A 34 -17.41 -12.18 -7.96
CA VAL A 34 -17.54 -11.95 -6.52
C VAL A 34 -16.25 -11.40 -5.98
N ASN A 35 -16.35 -10.48 -5.03
CA ASN A 35 -15.26 -10.13 -4.15
C ASN A 35 -15.48 -10.86 -2.81
N LYS A 36 -14.73 -11.95 -2.56
CA LYS A 36 -14.68 -12.62 -1.26
C LYS A 36 -13.53 -12.12 -0.39
N CYS A 37 -12.82 -11.07 -0.80
CA CYS A 37 -11.81 -10.42 0.03
C CYS A 37 -12.48 -9.71 1.20
N GLU A 38 -11.75 -9.47 2.28
CA GLU A 38 -12.26 -8.78 3.48
C GLU A 38 -12.40 -7.25 3.31
N GLY A 39 -12.03 -6.73 2.13
CA GLY A 39 -12.09 -5.31 1.79
C GLY A 39 -12.64 -5.03 0.40
N ASP A 40 -12.94 -3.76 0.15
CA ASP A 40 -13.43 -3.26 -1.13
C ASP A 40 -12.32 -3.32 -2.20
N VAL A 41 -12.64 -3.85 -3.37
CA VAL A 41 -11.70 -3.97 -4.50
C VAL A 41 -12.03 -2.93 -5.55
N ARG A 42 -11.02 -2.23 -6.09
CA ARG A 42 -11.21 -1.30 -7.22
C ARG A 42 -11.22 -2.11 -8.51
N LEU A 43 -12.30 -2.85 -8.73
CA LEU A 43 -12.46 -3.81 -9.82
C LEU A 43 -12.05 -3.20 -11.18
N GLY A 44 -12.45 -1.96 -11.47
CA GLY A 44 -12.11 -1.26 -12.70
C GLY A 44 -10.64 -0.86 -12.83
N ASP A 45 -9.93 -0.63 -11.73
CA ASP A 45 -8.53 -0.20 -11.71
C ASP A 45 -7.57 -1.40 -11.67
N ASP A 46 -7.95 -2.45 -10.95
CA ASP A 46 -7.07 -3.58 -10.62
C ASP A 46 -7.21 -4.74 -11.61
N TYR A 47 -8.39 -4.90 -12.21
CA TYR A 47 -8.72 -6.05 -13.06
C TYR A 47 -9.18 -5.66 -14.45
N GLU A 48 -8.93 -6.54 -15.40
CA GLU A 48 -9.53 -6.51 -16.72
C GLU A 48 -10.06 -7.87 -17.13
N LEU A 49 -11.08 -7.84 -17.99
CA LEU A 49 -11.62 -9.04 -18.58
C LEU A 49 -10.82 -9.37 -19.84
N VAL A 50 -10.44 -10.62 -19.99
CA VAL A 50 -9.80 -11.14 -21.20
C VAL A 50 -10.67 -12.25 -21.77
N SER A 51 -10.65 -12.43 -23.09
CA SER A 51 -11.43 -13.47 -23.73
C SER A 51 -10.73 -14.00 -24.97
N CYS A 52 -11.01 -15.24 -25.36
CA CYS A 52 -10.66 -15.74 -26.68
C CYS A 52 -11.89 -16.25 -27.37
N TRP A 53 -12.17 -15.69 -28.54
CA TRP A 53 -13.27 -16.14 -29.39
C TRP A 53 -12.77 -17.22 -30.35
N ASN A 54 -13.30 -18.43 -30.21
CA ASN A 54 -12.85 -19.61 -30.96
C ASN A 54 -11.38 -20.03 -30.69
N GLY A 55 -10.98 -20.09 -29.41
CA GLY A 55 -9.68 -20.59 -28.96
C GLY A 55 -8.53 -19.56 -28.99
N CYS A 56 -7.45 -19.86 -28.25
CA CYS A 56 -6.26 -18.99 -28.13
C CYS A 56 -4.97 -19.63 -28.69
N ASP A 57 -5.08 -20.72 -29.45
CA ASP A 57 -3.96 -21.56 -29.91
C ASP A 57 -3.45 -21.22 -31.33
N THR A 58 -3.94 -20.13 -31.93
CA THR A 58 -3.52 -19.73 -33.28
C THR A 58 -2.14 -19.05 -33.27
N GLU A 59 -1.19 -19.62 -34.00
CA GLU A 59 0.15 -19.06 -34.19
C GLU A 59 0.09 -17.62 -34.76
N GLY A 60 0.83 -16.69 -34.13
CA GLY A 60 0.90 -15.29 -34.55
C GLY A 60 -0.25 -14.38 -34.10
N LYS A 61 -1.21 -14.90 -33.31
CA LYS A 61 -2.25 -14.08 -32.64
C LYS A 61 -1.87 -13.78 -31.18
N PRO A 62 -2.36 -12.68 -30.59
CA PRO A 62 -2.19 -12.41 -29.17
C PRO A 62 -2.78 -13.56 -28.34
N ALA A 63 -2.17 -13.85 -27.19
CA ALA A 63 -2.53 -14.96 -26.30
C ALA A 63 -3.98 -14.91 -25.78
N TYR A 64 -4.61 -13.75 -25.85
CA TYR A 64 -6.03 -13.51 -25.63
C TYR A 64 -6.40 -12.16 -26.27
N HIS A 65 -7.69 -11.94 -26.46
CA HIS A 65 -8.23 -10.61 -26.75
C HIS A 65 -8.49 -9.91 -25.42
N THR A 66 -7.75 -8.82 -25.16
CA THR A 66 -8.03 -7.96 -24.01
C THR A 66 -9.33 -7.20 -24.25
N VAL A 67 -10.23 -7.27 -23.28
CA VAL A 67 -11.51 -6.57 -23.30
C VAL A 67 -11.63 -5.72 -22.04
N THR A 68 -11.08 -4.50 -22.09
CA THR A 68 -11.22 -3.56 -20.96
C THR A 68 -12.64 -3.00 -20.94
N LEU A 69 -13.46 -3.51 -20.02
CA LEU A 69 -14.86 -3.11 -19.89
C LEU A 69 -15.29 -2.79 -18.47
N LEU A 70 -14.56 -3.21 -17.45
CA LEU A 70 -14.92 -2.85 -16.07
C LEU A 70 -14.90 -1.33 -15.94
N ASP A 71 -16.01 -0.75 -15.47
CA ASP A 71 -16.13 0.69 -15.24
C ASP A 71 -14.95 1.13 -14.37
N GLU A 72 -14.17 2.12 -14.79
CA GLU A 72 -12.98 2.59 -14.07
C GLU A 72 -13.34 3.10 -12.65
N ALA A 73 -14.60 3.47 -12.42
CA ALA A 73 -15.11 3.82 -11.09
C ALA A 73 -15.65 2.61 -10.28
N ALA A 74 -15.67 1.40 -10.86
CA ALA A 74 -16.19 0.21 -10.20
C ALA A 74 -15.35 -0.15 -8.98
N VAL A 75 -15.94 0.08 -7.82
CA VAL A 75 -15.50 -0.46 -6.54
C VAL A 75 -16.47 -1.57 -6.18
N LEU A 76 -15.94 -2.77 -5.94
CA LEU A 76 -16.69 -3.97 -5.58
C LEU A 76 -16.47 -4.23 -4.09
N PRO A 77 -17.47 -3.98 -3.21
CA PRO A 77 -17.31 -4.20 -1.78
C PRO A 77 -17.04 -5.66 -1.39
N SER A 78 -16.52 -5.88 -0.19
CA SER A 78 -16.39 -7.23 0.38
C SER A 78 -17.74 -7.97 0.39
N GLY A 79 -17.74 -9.22 -0.06
CA GLY A 79 -18.91 -10.07 -0.23
C GLY A 79 -19.83 -9.70 -1.40
N ALA A 80 -19.60 -8.55 -2.06
CA ALA A 80 -20.45 -8.08 -3.14
C ALA A 80 -20.14 -8.77 -4.48
N ARG A 81 -21.10 -8.67 -5.40
CA ARG A 81 -21.05 -9.29 -6.73
C ARG A 81 -21.21 -8.22 -7.81
N TRP A 82 -20.41 -8.33 -8.88
CA TRP A 82 -20.46 -7.49 -10.07
C TRP A 82 -20.92 -8.31 -11.28
N ARG A 83 -22.06 -7.94 -11.86
CA ARG A 83 -22.73 -8.68 -12.93
C ARG A 83 -22.59 -7.95 -14.26
N ILE A 84 -22.09 -8.67 -15.26
CA ILE A 84 -21.97 -8.22 -16.65
C ILE A 84 -22.91 -9.07 -17.49
N ALA A 85 -23.93 -8.48 -18.12
CA ALA A 85 -24.92 -9.21 -18.92
C ALA A 85 -24.95 -8.76 -20.38
N ASP A 86 -25.49 -9.57 -21.31
CA ASP A 86 -25.78 -9.06 -22.66
C ASP A 86 -26.81 -7.92 -22.55
N PRO A 87 -26.66 -6.80 -23.28
CA PRO A 87 -27.63 -5.71 -23.28
C PRO A 87 -29.07 -6.12 -23.63
N ARG A 88 -29.26 -7.28 -24.26
CA ARG A 88 -30.55 -7.85 -24.67
C ARG A 88 -31.01 -8.99 -23.76
N ALA A 89 -30.25 -9.33 -22.71
CA ALA A 89 -30.60 -10.36 -21.75
C ALA A 89 -31.90 -10.00 -21.02
N ARG A 90 -32.79 -10.98 -20.84
CA ARG A 90 -33.98 -10.86 -20.01
C ARG A 90 -33.63 -11.29 -18.59
N LEU A 91 -33.09 -10.34 -17.82
CA LEU A 91 -32.67 -10.58 -16.45
C LEU A 91 -33.88 -10.69 -15.51
N PRO A 92 -33.91 -11.68 -14.59
CA PRO A 92 -34.85 -11.70 -13.48
C PRO A 92 -34.69 -10.46 -12.59
N SER A 93 -35.78 -10.05 -11.92
CA SER A 93 -35.78 -8.85 -11.07
C SER A 93 -34.79 -8.92 -9.89
N ASN A 94 -34.46 -10.12 -9.42
CA ASN A 94 -33.48 -10.35 -8.36
C ASN A 94 -32.03 -10.43 -8.87
N TYR A 95 -31.80 -10.45 -10.18
CA TYR A 95 -30.45 -10.53 -10.76
C TYR A 95 -30.17 -9.34 -11.69
N PRO A 96 -30.18 -8.09 -11.17
CA PRO A 96 -29.87 -6.92 -12.00
C PRO A 96 -28.40 -6.93 -12.41
N ALA A 97 -28.11 -6.52 -13.65
CA ALA A 97 -26.74 -6.32 -14.11
C ALA A 97 -26.18 -4.96 -13.67
N ASN A 98 -24.93 -4.96 -13.23
CA ASN A 98 -24.17 -3.73 -12.97
C ASN A 98 -23.71 -3.09 -14.27
N GLN A 99 -23.46 -3.92 -15.29
CA GLN A 99 -22.94 -3.52 -16.57
C GLN A 99 -23.48 -4.41 -17.70
N THR A 100 -23.50 -3.89 -18.93
CA THR A 100 -23.83 -4.68 -20.11
C THR A 100 -22.66 -4.82 -21.11
N TRP A 101 -22.51 -6.00 -21.72
CA TRP A 101 -21.55 -6.29 -22.78
C TRP A 101 -22.07 -7.35 -23.77
N GLY A 102 -22.05 -7.04 -25.08
CA GLY A 102 -22.66 -7.88 -26.12
C GLY A 102 -21.81 -9.02 -26.69
N HIS A 103 -20.59 -9.24 -26.19
CA HIS A 103 -19.66 -10.27 -26.68
C HIS A 103 -19.38 -11.38 -25.65
N LEU A 104 -20.37 -11.68 -24.80
CA LEU A 104 -20.33 -12.82 -23.88
C LEU A 104 -20.34 -14.15 -24.64
N SER A 105 -19.74 -15.17 -24.02
CA SER A 105 -19.53 -16.50 -24.64
C SER A 105 -20.85 -17.11 -25.11
N ASN A 106 -20.79 -17.86 -26.21
CA ASN A 106 -21.84 -18.79 -26.67
C ASN A 106 -21.57 -20.23 -26.25
N GLY A 107 -20.68 -20.41 -25.26
CA GLY A 107 -20.37 -21.68 -24.63
C GLY A 107 -19.01 -22.26 -25.01
N ASN A 108 -18.36 -21.79 -26.08
CA ASN A 108 -17.02 -22.22 -26.48
C ASN A 108 -15.97 -21.10 -26.50
N ASP A 109 -16.30 -19.92 -25.99
CA ASP A 109 -15.35 -18.84 -25.78
C ASP A 109 -14.92 -18.79 -24.30
N VAL A 110 -13.62 -18.61 -24.05
CA VAL A 110 -13.06 -18.46 -22.70
C VAL A 110 -13.27 -17.03 -22.19
N HIS A 111 -13.52 -16.90 -20.90
CA HIS A 111 -13.44 -15.64 -20.16
C HIS A 111 -12.42 -15.78 -19.04
N GLY A 112 -11.46 -14.87 -18.99
CA GLY A 112 -10.51 -14.73 -17.89
C GLY A 112 -10.70 -13.42 -17.17
N LEU A 113 -10.52 -13.45 -15.86
CA LEU A 113 -10.29 -12.26 -15.06
C LEU A 113 -8.78 -12.13 -14.86
N MET A 114 -8.20 -11.02 -15.31
CA MET A 114 -6.77 -10.79 -15.24
C MET A 114 -6.47 -9.60 -14.33
N HIS A 115 -5.49 -9.75 -13.45
CA HIS A 115 -4.98 -8.62 -12.69
C HIS A 115 -4.06 -7.77 -13.58
N LYS A 116 -4.39 -6.49 -13.73
CA LYS A 116 -3.76 -5.59 -14.72
C LYS A 116 -2.28 -5.36 -14.48
N SER A 117 -1.86 -5.27 -13.21
CA SER A 117 -0.47 -4.90 -12.89
C SER A 117 0.51 -6.06 -12.96
N SER A 118 0.03 -7.28 -12.72
CA SER A 118 0.84 -8.50 -12.80
C SER A 118 0.67 -9.25 -14.12
N HIS A 119 -0.38 -8.94 -14.90
CA HIS A 119 -0.77 -9.68 -16.11
C HIS A 119 -1.02 -11.18 -15.85
N ILE A 120 -1.49 -11.51 -14.63
CA ILE A 120 -1.80 -12.88 -14.22
C ILE A 120 -3.31 -13.11 -14.32
N ILE A 121 -3.70 -14.23 -14.94
CA ILE A 121 -5.08 -14.72 -14.91
C ILE A 121 -5.39 -15.20 -13.51
N VAL A 122 -6.33 -14.54 -12.83
CA VAL A 122 -6.75 -14.88 -11.47
C VAL A 122 -7.91 -15.87 -11.46
N ASP A 123 -8.74 -15.87 -12.48
CA ASP A 123 -9.79 -16.85 -12.64
C ASP A 123 -10.21 -17.00 -14.10
N ALA A 124 -10.72 -18.17 -14.46
CA ALA A 124 -11.21 -18.43 -15.81
C ALA A 124 -12.45 -19.32 -15.83
N VAL A 125 -13.29 -19.08 -16.84
CA VAL A 125 -14.33 -20.01 -17.28
C VAL A 125 -14.02 -20.41 -18.71
N GLY A 126 -13.63 -21.67 -18.91
CA GLY A 126 -13.08 -22.20 -20.17
C GLY A 126 -11.55 -22.30 -20.15
N ASP A 127 -11.01 -23.00 -21.15
CA ASP A 127 -9.58 -23.28 -21.30
C ASP A 127 -8.93 -22.33 -22.33
N PHE A 128 -7.74 -21.79 -22.03
CA PHE A 128 -6.97 -20.90 -22.92
C PHE A 128 -6.25 -21.65 -24.07
N GLY A 129 -6.59 -22.90 -24.31
CA GLY A 129 -6.08 -23.74 -25.39
C GLY A 129 -6.95 -23.67 -26.67
N PRO A 130 -7.01 -24.80 -27.42
CA PRO A 130 -7.84 -24.92 -28.62
C PRO A 130 -9.33 -24.73 -28.33
N ASP A 131 -10.06 -24.25 -29.34
CA ASP A 131 -11.53 -24.19 -29.31
C ASP A 131 -12.11 -25.60 -29.06
N PRO A 132 -12.98 -25.80 -28.04
CA PRO A 132 -13.67 -27.08 -27.81
C PRO A 132 -14.70 -27.41 -28.92
N GLY A 133 -14.77 -26.57 -29.96
CA GLY A 133 -15.74 -26.64 -31.04
C GLY A 133 -17.11 -26.16 -30.58
N SER A 134 -18.15 -26.46 -31.36
CA SER A 134 -19.50 -25.95 -31.08
C SER A 134 -20.16 -26.43 -29.76
N GLY A 135 -19.50 -27.32 -29.01
CA GLY A 135 -20.02 -27.97 -27.81
C GLY A 135 -19.62 -27.35 -26.49
N GLY A 136 -18.60 -26.50 -26.40
CA GLY A 136 -18.10 -26.06 -25.08
C GLY A 136 -17.54 -27.20 -24.21
N TRP A 137 -17.15 -26.87 -22.97
CA TRP A 137 -16.45 -27.78 -22.06
C TRP A 137 -17.40 -28.54 -21.12
N PRO A 138 -17.07 -29.79 -20.74
CA PRO A 138 -17.75 -30.49 -19.67
C PRO A 138 -17.45 -29.86 -18.30
N VAL A 139 -18.42 -29.90 -17.39
CA VAL A 139 -18.28 -29.42 -16.00
C VAL A 139 -19.06 -30.37 -15.08
N ALA A 140 -18.48 -30.76 -13.96
CA ALA A 140 -19.11 -31.63 -12.96
C ALA A 140 -19.65 -32.97 -13.53
N GLY A 141 -19.04 -33.46 -14.60
CA GLY A 141 -19.48 -34.68 -15.31
C GLY A 141 -20.65 -34.48 -16.29
N VAL A 142 -21.16 -33.25 -16.43
CA VAL A 142 -22.15 -32.88 -17.44
C VAL A 142 -21.41 -32.50 -18.74
N PRO A 143 -21.62 -33.23 -19.85
CA PRO A 143 -21.03 -32.86 -21.14
C PRO A 143 -21.50 -31.47 -21.58
N HIS A 144 -20.59 -30.69 -22.17
CA HIS A 144 -20.94 -29.41 -22.81
C HIS A 144 -21.57 -28.36 -21.87
N ALA A 145 -21.29 -28.43 -20.58
CA ALA A 145 -21.93 -27.63 -19.54
C ALA A 145 -21.59 -26.14 -19.54
N THR A 146 -20.59 -25.66 -20.30
CA THR A 146 -20.43 -24.21 -20.55
C THR A 146 -21.40 -23.68 -21.61
N LYS A 147 -22.12 -24.56 -22.30
CA LYS A 147 -23.14 -24.23 -23.29
C LYS A 147 -24.52 -24.63 -22.77
N ASP A 148 -25.52 -23.81 -23.01
CA ASP A 148 -26.92 -24.05 -22.68
C ASP A 148 -27.15 -24.36 -21.19
N HIS A 149 -26.35 -23.79 -20.28
CA HIS A 149 -26.40 -24.01 -18.84
C HIS A 149 -25.98 -22.76 -18.07
N THR A 150 -26.32 -22.77 -16.78
CA THR A 150 -25.80 -21.81 -15.80
C THR A 150 -24.86 -22.52 -14.86
N LEU A 151 -23.67 -21.98 -14.70
CA LEU A 151 -22.66 -22.45 -13.76
C LEU A 151 -22.65 -21.48 -12.56
N GLU A 152 -22.83 -22.03 -11.37
CA GLU A 152 -22.73 -21.29 -10.12
C GLU A 152 -21.60 -21.88 -9.28
N ARG A 153 -20.70 -21.02 -8.82
CA ARG A 153 -19.57 -21.45 -8.00
C ARG A 153 -20.08 -21.91 -6.64
N LYS A 154 -19.58 -23.04 -6.15
CA LYS A 154 -19.93 -23.53 -4.80
C LYS A 154 -19.46 -22.54 -3.73
N ASP A 155 -20.23 -22.41 -2.65
CA ASP A 155 -19.89 -21.52 -1.54
C ASP A 155 -18.54 -21.84 -0.88
N SER A 156 -18.16 -23.12 -0.89
CA SER A 156 -16.88 -23.61 -0.37
C SER A 156 -15.66 -23.12 -1.16
N VAL A 157 -15.85 -22.58 -2.36
CA VAL A 157 -14.77 -22.01 -3.18
C VAL A 157 -14.48 -20.60 -2.69
N ALA A 158 -13.27 -20.37 -2.21
CA ALA A 158 -12.84 -19.09 -1.65
C ALA A 158 -11.92 -18.28 -2.57
N GLN A 159 -11.44 -18.87 -3.67
CA GLN A 159 -10.40 -18.30 -4.52
C GLN A 159 -10.63 -18.68 -6.00
N GLY A 160 -10.08 -17.87 -6.90
CA GLY A 160 -10.06 -18.15 -8.34
C GLY A 160 -9.18 -19.34 -8.71
N ASN A 161 -9.38 -19.87 -9.92
CA ASN A 161 -8.73 -21.11 -10.39
C ASN A 161 -7.42 -20.89 -11.17
N CYS A 162 -6.93 -19.66 -11.31
CA CYS A 162 -5.68 -19.33 -12.00
C CYS A 162 -5.59 -19.75 -13.47
N GLY A 163 -6.75 -19.92 -14.11
CA GLY A 163 -6.80 -20.47 -15.47
C GLY A 163 -6.64 -21.99 -15.52
N ASP A 164 -6.53 -22.70 -14.38
CA ASP A 164 -6.61 -24.17 -14.32
C ASP A 164 -8.09 -24.61 -14.42
N TRP A 165 -8.61 -24.49 -15.63
CA TRP A 165 -10.00 -24.83 -15.93
C TRP A 165 -10.29 -26.32 -15.73
N ALA A 166 -9.35 -27.21 -16.06
CA ALA A 166 -9.56 -28.65 -15.91
C ALA A 166 -9.80 -29.05 -14.45
N ARG A 167 -9.01 -28.52 -13.52
CA ARG A 167 -9.22 -28.71 -12.07
C ARG A 167 -10.56 -28.11 -11.63
N SER A 168 -10.83 -26.89 -12.06
CA SER A 168 -12.02 -26.14 -11.66
C SER A 168 -13.32 -26.79 -12.13
N ALA A 169 -13.36 -27.19 -13.40
CA ALA A 169 -14.51 -27.84 -14.03
C ALA A 169 -14.82 -29.19 -13.38
N GLY A 170 -13.78 -29.94 -12.99
CA GLY A 170 -13.91 -31.26 -12.37
C GLY A 170 -14.54 -32.31 -13.30
N SER A 171 -14.49 -33.56 -12.86
CA SER A 171 -15.04 -34.70 -13.62
C SER A 171 -16.42 -35.16 -13.12
N SER A 172 -16.85 -34.67 -11.96
CA SER A 172 -18.07 -35.05 -11.26
C SER A 172 -18.60 -33.90 -10.40
N ALA A 173 -19.83 -34.02 -9.89
CA ALA A 173 -20.37 -33.05 -8.94
C ALA A 173 -19.58 -32.97 -7.62
N ALA A 174 -18.77 -33.98 -7.27
CA ALA A 174 -18.03 -33.99 -6.01
C ALA A 174 -16.72 -33.18 -6.09
N ASP A 175 -15.95 -33.35 -7.16
CA ASP A 175 -14.64 -32.71 -7.38
C ASP A 175 -14.71 -31.36 -8.11
N SER A 176 -15.84 -31.05 -8.77
CA SER A 176 -16.04 -29.75 -9.43
C SER A 176 -16.17 -28.60 -8.43
N GLU A 177 -15.69 -27.42 -8.81
CA GLU A 177 -15.93 -26.15 -8.10
C GLU A 177 -17.32 -25.56 -8.41
N TRP A 178 -18.06 -26.14 -9.36
CA TRP A 178 -19.28 -25.59 -9.91
C TRP A 178 -20.49 -26.49 -9.65
N VAL A 179 -21.65 -25.85 -9.50
CA VAL A 179 -22.96 -26.46 -9.61
C VAL A 179 -23.49 -26.13 -11.01
N VAL A 180 -23.87 -27.18 -11.76
CA VAL A 180 -24.41 -27.05 -13.12
C VAL A 180 -25.93 -27.02 -13.05
N HIS A 181 -26.52 -25.89 -13.44
CA HIS A 181 -27.95 -25.69 -13.48
C HIS A 181 -28.48 -25.75 -14.92
N PRO A 182 -29.73 -26.20 -15.14
CA PRO A 182 -30.33 -26.25 -16.47
C PRO A 182 -30.39 -24.87 -17.15
N LYS A 183 -30.40 -24.87 -18.49
CA LYS A 183 -30.60 -23.67 -19.32
C LYS A 183 -31.72 -22.78 -18.81
N GLY A 184 -31.43 -21.47 -18.71
CA GLY A 184 -32.42 -20.46 -18.30
C GLY A 184 -32.61 -20.35 -16.79
N SER A 185 -31.87 -21.13 -16.00
CA SER A 185 -31.70 -20.89 -14.57
C SER A 185 -30.83 -19.66 -14.35
N TRP A 186 -31.05 -18.94 -13.26
CA TRP A 186 -30.22 -17.81 -12.84
C TRP A 186 -29.69 -18.06 -11.43
N PRO A 187 -28.45 -17.66 -11.11
CA PRO A 187 -27.94 -17.75 -9.74
C PRO A 187 -28.84 -17.01 -8.76
N SER A 188 -28.82 -17.42 -7.50
CA SER A 188 -29.63 -16.77 -6.47
C SER A 188 -29.26 -15.29 -6.38
N GLY A 189 -30.23 -14.44 -6.71
CA GLY A 189 -30.07 -13.00 -6.78
C GLY A 189 -30.09 -12.33 -5.41
N GLU A 190 -29.27 -12.77 -4.45
CA GLU A 190 -29.10 -12.03 -3.20
C GLU A 190 -28.54 -10.65 -3.55
N SER A 191 -29.43 -9.67 -3.49
CA SER A 191 -29.15 -8.28 -3.73
C SER A 191 -28.47 -7.72 -2.50
N GLY A 192 -27.13 -7.73 -2.45
CA GLY A 192 -26.32 -6.78 -1.68
C GLY A 192 -26.77 -6.41 -0.25
N ASP A 193 -27.38 -7.31 0.50
CA ASP A 193 -27.72 -7.14 1.91
C ASP A 193 -27.07 -8.29 2.70
N PRO A 194 -26.41 -8.01 3.85
CA PRO A 194 -25.74 -9.04 4.64
C PRO A 194 -26.74 -10.07 5.18
N PRO A 195 -26.38 -11.36 5.26
CA PRO A 195 -27.21 -12.32 5.97
C PRO A 195 -27.24 -11.98 7.46
N SER A 196 -28.47 -11.94 8.00
CA SER A 196 -28.76 -11.72 9.41
C SER A 196 -28.23 -12.87 10.28
N GLU A 197 -27.49 -12.53 11.33
CA GLU A 197 -27.08 -13.45 12.38
C GLU A 197 -28.28 -14.12 13.05
N GLY A 198 -28.24 -15.45 13.16
CA GLY A 198 -29.17 -16.16 14.01
C GLY A 198 -29.50 -17.58 13.55
N GLN A 199 -28.53 -18.48 13.67
CA GLN A 199 -28.81 -19.88 14.00
C GLN A 199 -27.53 -20.60 14.44
N SER A 200 -27.41 -20.82 15.74
CA SER A 200 -26.44 -21.71 16.35
C SER A 200 -26.81 -23.17 16.08
N ARG A 201 -25.81 -24.00 15.74
CA ARG A 201 -25.78 -25.47 15.97
C ARG A 201 -24.41 -26.08 15.64
N PRO A 202 -24.10 -27.32 16.09
CA PRO A 202 -23.02 -27.55 17.05
C PRO A 202 -21.90 -28.49 16.56
N GLY A 203 -20.75 -28.37 17.23
CA GLY A 203 -19.69 -29.36 17.46
C GLY A 203 -19.48 -30.52 16.47
N GLY A 204 -18.29 -30.53 15.85
CA GLY A 204 -17.65 -31.75 15.36
C GLY A 204 -16.67 -31.49 14.21
N CYS A 205 -15.37 -31.64 14.51
CA CYS A 205 -14.18 -31.49 13.66
C CYS A 205 -13.55 -30.07 13.65
N ALA A 206 -12.94 -29.71 14.78
CA ALA A 206 -12.09 -28.53 14.91
C ALA A 206 -10.61 -28.89 14.65
N ALA A 207 -10.12 -28.51 13.47
CA ALA A 207 -8.76 -28.08 13.18
C ALA A 207 -8.78 -27.54 11.74
N SER A 208 -9.51 -26.44 11.52
CA SER A 208 -9.53 -25.73 10.25
C SER A 208 -8.48 -24.63 10.28
N VAL A 209 -7.71 -24.60 9.20
CA VAL A 209 -6.68 -23.63 8.80
C VAL A 209 -7.30 -22.23 8.70
N THR A 210 -7.42 -21.55 9.83
CA THR A 210 -8.11 -20.24 9.94
C THR A 210 -7.23 -19.18 10.62
N ASP A 211 -5.91 -19.38 10.73
CA ASP A 211 -5.06 -18.45 11.50
C ASP A 211 -3.91 -17.78 10.73
N CYS A 212 -3.64 -18.10 9.47
CA CYS A 212 -2.43 -17.56 8.81
C CYS A 212 -2.57 -16.14 8.20
N CYS A 213 -3.77 -15.53 8.24
CA CYS A 213 -3.98 -14.14 7.77
C CYS A 213 -4.91 -13.31 8.67
N ASP A 214 -5.39 -13.86 9.79
CA ASP A 214 -6.12 -13.08 10.78
C ASP A 214 -5.15 -12.72 11.89
N CYS A 215 -4.78 -11.44 12.03
CA CYS A 215 -4.01 -10.98 13.18
C CYS A 215 -4.93 -10.99 14.41
N ARG A 216 -5.34 -12.18 14.88
CA ARG A 216 -5.96 -12.40 16.20
C ARG A 216 -4.91 -12.66 17.27
N GLY A 217 -3.74 -12.07 17.11
CA GLY A 217 -2.68 -12.06 18.09
C GLY A 217 -2.75 -10.82 19.00
N GLY A 218 -3.67 -10.82 19.97
CA GLY A 218 -3.45 -10.12 21.23
C GLY A 218 -4.10 -8.75 21.42
N SER A 219 -5.30 -8.76 22.00
CA SER A 219 -6.01 -7.64 22.62
C SER A 219 -6.37 -6.48 21.68
N ALA A 220 -7.68 -6.19 21.58
CA ALA A 220 -8.12 -4.81 21.37
C ALA A 220 -7.23 -3.92 22.23
N ALA A 221 -6.62 -2.88 21.62
CA ALA A 221 -5.73 -1.93 22.29
C ALA A 221 -6.24 -1.73 23.72
N SER A 222 -5.58 -2.40 24.66
CA SER A 222 -6.06 -2.47 26.02
C SER A 222 -6.35 -1.05 26.48
N GLU A 223 -7.35 -0.85 27.33
CA GLU A 223 -7.46 0.38 28.14
C GLU A 223 -6.19 0.70 28.97
N ALA A 224 -5.09 -0.03 28.78
CA ALA A 224 -3.80 0.22 29.40
C ALA A 224 -3.30 1.63 29.07
N THR A 225 -3.31 2.43 30.12
CA THR A 225 -2.14 3.15 30.62
C THR A 225 -0.83 2.86 29.86
N ASP A 226 -0.11 3.93 29.57
CA ASP A 226 1.29 3.89 29.16
C ASP A 226 2.08 2.85 29.97
N ARG A 227 2.64 1.84 29.28
CA ARG A 227 3.30 0.69 29.91
C ARG A 227 4.83 0.85 29.97
N ARG A 228 5.37 1.95 29.43
CA ARG A 228 6.82 2.16 29.36
C ARG A 228 7.44 2.17 30.74
N ALA A 229 8.62 1.57 30.87
CA ALA A 229 9.36 1.53 32.12
C ALA A 229 9.79 2.93 32.59
N ASP A 230 10.16 3.81 31.65
CA ASP A 230 10.46 5.21 31.89
C ASP A 230 9.49 6.12 31.10
N PRO A 231 8.47 6.72 31.75
CA PRO A 231 7.53 7.59 31.04
C PRO A 231 8.16 8.92 30.59
N GLN A 232 9.36 9.29 31.09
CA GLN A 232 10.10 10.47 30.64
C GLN A 232 10.84 10.23 29.31
N ARG A 233 11.01 8.98 28.90
CA ARG A 233 11.77 8.63 27.70
C ARG A 233 10.86 7.90 26.73
N LEU A 234 10.87 8.34 25.47
CA LEU A 234 10.24 7.61 24.37
C LEU A 234 11.32 7.25 23.36
N VAL A 235 11.43 5.98 23.00
CA VAL A 235 12.36 5.50 21.97
C VAL A 235 11.55 4.90 20.84
N ILE A 236 11.72 5.45 19.64
CA ILE A 236 11.04 4.98 18.42
C ILE A 236 12.11 4.55 17.43
N GLY A 237 12.00 3.33 16.92
CA GLY A 237 12.90 2.77 15.91
C GLY A 237 12.15 2.35 14.64
N THR A 238 12.87 2.35 13.52
CA THR A 238 12.45 1.71 12.27
C THR A 238 13.58 0.85 11.73
N TRP A 239 13.25 -0.30 11.16
CA TRP A 239 14.22 -1.18 10.51
C TRP A 239 13.59 -1.98 9.37
N ASN A 240 14.14 -1.90 8.17
CA ASN A 240 13.90 -2.91 7.15
C ASN A 240 14.69 -4.17 7.53
N ALA A 241 13.99 -5.29 7.72
CA ALA A 241 14.61 -6.54 8.15
C ALA A 241 15.00 -7.47 6.98
N GLU A 242 14.87 -7.02 5.72
CA GLU A 242 15.20 -7.72 4.47
C GLU A 242 14.65 -9.15 4.43
N TRP A 243 13.41 -9.28 3.94
CA TRP A 243 12.70 -10.55 3.85
C TRP A 243 12.75 -11.37 5.15
N LEU A 244 12.28 -10.79 6.26
CA LEU A 244 12.08 -11.50 7.52
C LEU A 244 10.92 -12.51 7.41
N TYR A 245 11.25 -13.70 6.94
CA TYR A 245 10.33 -14.77 6.57
C TYR A 245 10.61 -16.01 7.45
N ASP A 246 9.65 -16.92 7.54
CA ASP A 246 9.83 -18.20 8.25
C ASP A 246 10.48 -19.29 7.37
N GLY A 247 10.56 -19.06 6.06
CA GLY A 247 11.15 -19.99 5.10
C GLY A 247 10.22 -21.13 4.71
N GLU A 248 8.95 -21.09 5.12
CA GLU A 248 7.92 -22.06 4.79
C GLU A 248 6.96 -21.48 3.73
N CYS A 249 6.89 -22.16 2.59
CA CYS A 249 6.03 -21.76 1.47
C CYS A 249 6.35 -20.40 0.84
N ASP A 250 7.56 -19.90 1.08
CA ASP A 250 8.11 -18.72 0.42
C ASP A 250 7.91 -18.70 -1.11
N PRO A 251 7.69 -17.51 -1.70
CA PRO A 251 7.69 -17.37 -3.15
C PRO A 251 9.05 -17.76 -3.72
N SER A 252 9.09 -18.20 -4.98
CA SER A 252 10.36 -18.59 -5.62
C SER A 252 11.39 -17.46 -5.75
N MET A 253 10.97 -16.21 -5.54
CA MET A 253 11.85 -15.03 -5.51
C MET A 253 12.36 -14.70 -4.10
N SER A 254 11.86 -15.37 -3.06
CA SER A 254 12.36 -15.18 -1.69
C SER A 254 13.84 -15.56 -1.63
N PRO A 255 14.65 -14.79 -0.89
CA PRO A 255 16.03 -15.15 -0.63
C PRO A 255 16.15 -16.51 0.10
N TRP A 256 15.12 -16.97 0.79
CA TRP A 256 15.11 -18.26 1.52
C TRP A 256 14.60 -19.44 0.70
N ALA A 257 14.15 -19.20 -0.54
CA ALA A 257 13.72 -20.26 -1.44
C ALA A 257 14.89 -21.22 -1.77
N ALA A 258 14.57 -22.51 -1.87
CA ALA A 258 15.59 -23.54 -2.13
C ALA A 258 16.35 -23.26 -3.45
N GLY A 259 17.68 -23.14 -3.35
CA GLY A 259 18.55 -22.83 -4.48
C GLY A 259 18.86 -21.35 -4.68
N SER A 260 18.31 -20.47 -3.83
CA SER A 260 18.73 -19.08 -3.74
C SER A 260 20.20 -18.98 -3.29
N SER A 261 20.84 -17.87 -3.66
CA SER A 261 22.23 -17.55 -3.32
C SER A 261 22.39 -16.11 -2.82
N ASP A 262 21.31 -15.47 -2.39
CA ASP A 262 21.26 -14.04 -2.11
C ASP A 262 20.45 -13.74 -0.85
N CYS A 263 20.69 -14.52 0.22
CA CYS A 263 20.04 -14.31 1.51
C CYS A 263 20.97 -13.64 2.52
N ALA A 264 20.37 -12.88 3.43
CA ALA A 264 21.07 -12.29 4.56
C ALA A 264 21.86 -13.35 5.34
N GLY A 265 23.12 -13.05 5.66
CA GLY A 265 24.04 -13.87 6.41
C GLY A 265 24.75 -14.95 5.59
N LEU A 266 24.49 -15.07 4.28
CA LEU A 266 25.16 -16.06 3.44
C LEU A 266 26.68 -15.82 3.34
N GLN A 267 27.08 -14.59 3.02
CA GLN A 267 28.50 -14.25 2.82
C GLN A 267 29.33 -14.45 4.09
N SER A 268 28.78 -14.08 5.24
CA SER A 268 29.39 -14.27 6.57
C SER A 268 29.27 -15.69 7.10
N GLY A 269 28.60 -16.60 6.38
CA GLY A 269 28.37 -17.98 6.81
C GLY A 269 27.43 -18.13 8.01
N LEU A 270 26.68 -17.09 8.36
CA LEU A 270 25.65 -17.12 9.41
C LEU A 270 24.42 -17.90 8.98
N ASN A 271 24.14 -17.95 7.68
CA ASN A 271 22.98 -18.60 7.10
C ASN A 271 23.30 -19.43 5.86
N LYS A 272 22.36 -20.32 5.56
CA LYS A 272 22.16 -20.90 4.24
C LYS A 272 20.85 -20.36 3.68
N CYS A 273 20.73 -20.26 2.37
CA CYS A 273 19.49 -19.78 1.73
C CYS A 273 18.50 -20.93 1.60
N ASP A 274 17.99 -21.35 2.76
CA ASP A 274 16.99 -22.39 2.95
C ASP A 274 16.12 -22.06 4.18
N ALA A 275 15.07 -22.86 4.41
CA ALA A 275 14.14 -22.65 5.53
C ALA A 275 14.83 -22.66 6.90
N ALA A 276 15.91 -23.44 7.08
CA ALA A 276 16.63 -23.45 8.36
C ALA A 276 17.43 -22.15 8.56
N GLY A 277 17.97 -21.58 7.48
CA GLY A 277 18.55 -20.25 7.49
C GLY A 277 17.54 -19.14 7.76
N ALA A 278 16.32 -19.23 7.23
CA ALA A 278 15.24 -18.29 7.52
C ALA A 278 14.87 -18.28 9.01
N ALA A 279 14.65 -19.45 9.60
CA ALA A 279 14.39 -19.58 11.04
C ALA A 279 15.56 -19.03 11.89
N ALA A 280 16.81 -19.35 11.52
CA ALA A 280 17.99 -18.81 12.19
C ALA A 280 18.12 -17.29 12.03
N HIS A 281 17.72 -16.76 10.87
CA HIS A 281 17.68 -15.33 10.58
C HIS A 281 16.68 -14.61 11.47
N LEU A 282 15.44 -15.10 11.52
CA LEU A 282 14.37 -14.60 12.39
C LEU A 282 14.83 -14.50 13.84
N GLU A 283 15.43 -15.57 14.36
CA GLU A 283 15.97 -15.55 15.72
C GLU A 283 17.04 -14.49 15.91
N ARG A 284 18.00 -14.35 14.98
CA ARG A 284 19.06 -13.35 15.10
C ARG A 284 18.49 -11.93 15.07
N VAL A 285 17.62 -11.62 14.10
CA VAL A 285 16.93 -10.33 13.96
C VAL A 285 16.19 -9.99 15.24
N ALA A 286 15.34 -10.89 15.75
CA ALA A 286 14.59 -10.68 16.99
C ALA A 286 15.50 -10.46 18.20
N ARG A 287 16.66 -11.11 18.27
CA ARG A 287 17.63 -10.87 19.36
C ARG A 287 18.34 -9.52 19.22
N HIS A 288 18.68 -9.11 18.00
CA HIS A 288 19.30 -7.82 17.74
C HIS A 288 18.36 -6.65 18.04
N MET A 289 17.06 -6.80 17.76
CA MET A 289 16.04 -5.79 18.12
C MET A 289 16.06 -5.38 19.61
N ARG A 290 16.60 -6.23 20.50
CA ARG A 290 16.79 -5.85 21.92
C ARG A 290 17.84 -4.78 22.15
N SER A 291 18.88 -4.69 21.32
CA SER A 291 19.92 -3.66 21.48
C SER A 291 19.38 -2.27 21.20
N PHE A 292 18.26 -2.15 20.47
CA PHE A 292 17.66 -0.86 20.13
C PHE A 292 17.00 -0.20 21.35
N ASP A 293 16.58 -1.00 22.34
CA ASP A 293 15.83 -0.53 23.53
C ASP A 293 14.64 0.38 23.16
N ALA A 294 13.95 0.04 22.06
CA ALA A 294 12.83 0.81 21.54
C ALA A 294 11.53 0.53 22.32
N ASP A 295 10.76 1.57 22.59
CA ASP A 295 9.39 1.47 23.10
C ASP A 295 8.41 1.16 21.96
N VAL A 296 8.66 1.73 20.78
CA VAL A 296 7.93 1.48 19.54
C VAL A 296 8.92 1.13 18.46
N LEU A 297 8.83 -0.08 17.90
CA LEU A 297 9.68 -0.52 16.81
C LEU A 297 8.82 -0.84 15.58
N HIS A 298 9.06 -0.11 14.50
CA HIS A 298 8.52 -0.45 13.19
C HIS A 298 9.49 -1.37 12.44
N VAL A 299 8.96 -2.46 11.86
CA VAL A 299 9.75 -3.39 11.05
C VAL A 299 9.07 -3.57 9.69
N THR A 300 9.83 -3.39 8.61
CA THR A 300 9.37 -3.68 7.24
C THR A 300 9.93 -4.99 6.72
N GLU A 301 9.32 -5.51 5.65
CA GLU A 301 9.67 -6.79 5.03
C GLU A 301 9.46 -8.02 5.90
N VAL A 302 8.48 -7.94 6.81
CA VAL A 302 7.99 -9.08 7.57
C VAL A 302 6.97 -9.86 6.75
N GLU A 303 7.14 -11.18 6.62
CA GLU A 303 6.26 -12.03 5.83
C GLU A 303 4.81 -12.02 6.30
N SER A 304 4.60 -12.15 7.61
CA SER A 304 3.29 -12.38 8.19
C SER A 304 3.18 -11.93 9.65
N CYS A 305 1.94 -11.84 10.14
CA CYS A 305 1.66 -11.62 11.55
C CYS A 305 2.24 -12.73 12.44
N ASP A 306 2.36 -13.97 11.95
CA ASP A 306 2.95 -15.09 12.69
C ASP A 306 4.46 -14.90 12.89
N VAL A 307 5.17 -14.44 11.84
CA VAL A 307 6.59 -14.07 11.96
C VAL A 307 6.78 -12.92 12.95
N LEU A 308 5.92 -11.89 12.89
CA LEU A 308 5.94 -10.78 13.83
C LEU A 308 5.71 -11.24 15.28
N ALA A 309 4.73 -12.13 15.49
CA ALA A 309 4.43 -12.72 16.79
C ALA A 309 5.58 -13.59 17.30
N ALA A 310 6.26 -14.34 16.42
CA ALA A 310 7.45 -15.12 16.77
C ALA A 310 8.60 -14.21 17.21
N CYS A 311 8.84 -13.09 16.52
CA CYS A 311 9.81 -12.08 16.95
C CYS A 311 9.47 -11.54 18.34
N ALA A 312 8.21 -11.15 18.57
CA ALA A 312 7.76 -10.67 19.87
C ALA A 312 7.92 -11.73 20.97
N ALA A 313 7.65 -13.00 20.69
CA ALA A 313 7.84 -14.10 21.63
C ALA A 313 9.33 -14.26 22.04
N ILE A 314 10.26 -14.15 21.09
CA ILE A 314 11.71 -14.23 21.34
C ILE A 314 12.21 -13.02 22.15
N LEU A 315 11.65 -11.83 21.91
CA LEU A 315 11.90 -10.64 22.72
C LEU A 315 11.43 -10.85 24.16
N ASN A 316 10.24 -11.42 24.33
CA ASN A 316 9.60 -11.68 25.62
C ASN A 316 10.29 -12.79 26.45
N ALA A 317 10.69 -13.90 25.82
CA ALA A 317 11.18 -15.11 26.50
C ALA A 317 12.46 -14.90 27.34
N ASN A 318 13.23 -13.85 27.05
CA ASN A 318 14.47 -13.54 27.76
C ASN A 318 14.32 -12.43 28.81
N ALA A 319 13.18 -11.73 28.87
CA ALA A 319 12.89 -10.78 29.95
C ALA A 319 12.68 -11.50 31.30
N SER A 320 12.29 -12.78 31.29
CA SER A 320 12.12 -13.63 32.47
C SER A 320 13.40 -14.35 32.95
N GLN A 321 14.53 -14.22 32.25
CA GLN A 321 15.78 -14.97 32.54
C GLN A 321 16.79 -14.18 33.39
N GLY A 322 16.34 -13.16 34.12
CA GLY A 322 17.10 -12.55 35.21
C GLY A 322 17.09 -13.43 36.48
N GLY A 323 17.57 -14.66 36.39
CA GLY A 323 17.62 -15.56 37.54
C GLY A 323 17.97 -17.02 37.24
N GLY A 324 19.26 -17.33 37.08
CA GLY A 324 19.83 -18.61 37.49
C GLY A 324 19.88 -19.76 36.46
N GLY A 325 21.08 -19.97 35.91
CA GLY A 325 21.77 -21.26 35.93
C GLY A 325 21.21 -22.47 35.14
N GLY A 326 21.83 -22.73 33.98
CA GLY A 326 22.46 -24.02 33.65
C GLY A 326 21.58 -25.18 33.15
N GLY A 327 22.06 -25.83 32.08
CA GLY A 327 21.72 -27.23 31.74
C GLY A 327 21.14 -27.39 30.34
N GLY A 328 21.88 -28.07 29.46
CA GLY A 328 21.50 -28.29 28.07
C GLY A 328 20.68 -29.55 27.81
N GLY A 329 20.44 -29.80 26.52
CA GLY A 329 20.17 -31.14 25.98
C GLY A 329 18.84 -31.30 25.25
N GLY A 330 18.93 -31.36 23.91
CA GLY A 330 18.37 -32.47 23.14
C GLY A 330 16.88 -32.44 22.75
N GLY A 331 16.63 -32.11 21.48
CA GLY A 331 15.96 -32.98 20.50
C GLY A 331 14.46 -33.25 20.61
N GLY A 332 13.75 -33.01 19.51
CA GLY A 332 12.46 -33.64 19.23
C GLY A 332 11.63 -32.86 18.21
N GLY A 333 11.73 -33.26 16.94
CA GLY A 333 10.90 -32.72 15.86
C GLY A 333 9.42 -33.11 15.99
N GLY A 334 8.58 -32.31 15.34
CA GLY A 334 7.18 -32.58 15.08
C GLY A 334 6.71 -31.61 14.02
N GLY A 335 6.61 -32.08 12.78
CA GLY A 335 6.15 -31.29 11.65
C GLY A 335 4.65 -30.99 11.72
N GLY A 336 4.29 -29.86 11.13
CA GLY A 336 2.93 -29.48 10.74
C GLY A 336 3.08 -28.43 9.65
N GLY A 337 2.84 -28.82 8.40
CA GLY A 337 3.16 -27.99 7.23
C GLY A 337 2.11 -26.94 6.93
N GLY A 338 2.58 -25.76 6.54
CA GLY A 338 2.53 -25.31 5.15
C GLY A 338 1.27 -24.55 4.71
N GLY A 339 1.47 -23.27 4.39
CA GLY A 339 0.54 -22.46 3.59
C GLY A 339 0.88 -20.97 3.49
N GLY A 340 2.15 -20.58 3.47
CA GLY A 340 2.60 -19.19 3.22
C GLY A 340 2.44 -18.79 1.75
N GLY A 341 1.82 -17.63 1.52
CA GLY A 341 1.62 -17.04 0.20
C GLY A 341 2.49 -15.80 0.08
N GLY A 342 3.45 -15.84 -0.84
CA GLY A 342 4.40 -14.74 -1.06
C GLY A 342 3.79 -13.46 -1.62
N GLY A 343 3.89 -12.40 -0.83
CA GLY A 343 3.87 -11.01 -1.26
C GLY A 343 4.86 -10.23 -0.40
N GLY A 344 5.77 -9.48 -1.03
CA GLY A 344 6.79 -8.68 -0.32
C GLY A 344 6.18 -7.91 0.86
N GLY A 345 6.67 -8.20 2.07
CA GLY A 345 6.22 -7.60 3.32
C GLY A 345 6.31 -6.08 3.26
N GLY A 346 5.17 -5.41 3.30
CA GLY A 346 5.10 -3.96 3.22
C GLY A 346 3.68 -3.47 3.40
N GLY A 347 3.04 -3.87 4.51
CA GLY A 347 1.80 -3.25 4.96
C GLY A 347 2.03 -1.78 5.26
N HIS A 348 1.18 -0.89 4.74
CA HIS A 348 1.11 0.48 5.25
C HIS A 348 0.09 0.49 6.36
N TYR A 349 0.38 1.12 7.49
CA TYR A 349 -0.58 1.15 8.60
C TYR A 349 -0.62 2.51 9.29
N LEU A 350 -1.74 2.79 9.96
CA LEU A 350 -1.84 3.87 10.92
C LEU A 350 -2.21 3.32 12.30
N ALA A 351 -1.23 3.27 13.20
CA ALA A 351 -1.41 2.84 14.58
C ALA A 351 -1.64 4.05 15.50
N ARG A 352 -2.48 3.85 16.52
CA ARG A 352 -2.75 4.84 17.58
C ARG A 352 -2.35 4.26 18.91
N LEU A 353 -1.27 4.78 19.48
CA LEU A 353 -0.74 4.33 20.77
C LEU A 353 -1.08 5.34 21.86
N ARG A 354 -1.48 4.87 23.04
CA ARG A 354 -1.78 5.75 24.18
C ARG A 354 -0.51 5.95 25.01
N ILE A 355 -0.03 7.18 25.09
CA ILE A 355 1.23 7.54 25.77
C ILE A 355 0.97 8.69 26.75
N ASP A 356 1.57 8.62 27.93
CA ASP A 356 1.43 9.64 28.97
C ASP A 356 2.44 10.77 28.75
N PHE A 357 1.96 11.93 28.29
CA PHE A 357 2.78 13.12 28.09
C PHE A 357 2.71 14.06 29.29
N PRO A 358 3.81 14.73 29.64
CA PRO A 358 3.85 15.70 30.73
C PRO A 358 3.03 16.97 30.40
N THR A 359 2.29 17.48 31.38
CA THR A 359 1.56 18.75 31.25
C THR A 359 2.43 19.96 31.62
N SER A 360 2.11 21.12 31.05
CA SER A 360 2.80 22.41 31.24
C SER A 360 2.92 22.88 32.71
N GLY A 361 2.22 22.24 33.65
CA GLY A 361 2.27 22.53 35.09
C GLY A 361 3.30 21.72 35.90
N GLY A 362 4.14 20.90 35.26
CA GLY A 362 5.29 20.25 35.89
C GLY A 362 4.92 19.31 37.05
N GLY A 363 4.33 18.16 36.75
CA GLY A 363 4.10 17.10 37.74
C GLY A 363 2.97 16.13 37.41
N ARG A 364 2.00 16.55 36.60
CA ARG A 364 0.90 15.70 36.13
C ARG A 364 1.15 15.27 34.68
N ARG A 365 1.00 13.99 34.38
CA ARG A 365 0.96 13.46 33.02
C ARG A 365 -0.49 13.27 32.58
N VAL A 366 -0.73 13.47 31.29
CA VAL A 366 -2.03 13.21 30.67
C VAL A 366 -1.84 12.27 29.50
N PRO A 367 -2.72 11.28 29.35
CA PRO A 367 -2.65 10.37 28.23
C PRO A 367 -2.99 11.14 26.95
N ALA A 368 -2.17 11.00 25.92
CA ALA A 368 -2.39 11.50 24.57
C ALA A 368 -2.18 10.38 23.54
N THR A 369 -2.71 10.57 22.34
CA THR A 369 -2.52 9.61 21.24
C THR A 369 -1.22 9.93 20.52
N LEU A 370 -0.34 8.94 20.38
CA LEU A 370 0.76 8.95 19.43
C LEU A 370 0.27 8.25 18.16
N ALA A 371 0.15 9.01 17.06
CA ALA A 371 -0.21 8.45 15.76
C ALA A 371 1.06 8.03 15.01
N VAL A 372 1.15 6.77 14.61
CA VAL A 372 2.32 6.17 13.96
C VAL A 372 1.91 5.64 12.60
N LEU A 373 2.42 6.26 11.53
CA LEU A 373 2.23 5.82 10.15
C LEU A 373 3.48 5.08 9.66
N GLY A 374 3.41 3.75 9.63
CA GLY A 374 4.47 2.90 9.06
C GLY A 374 4.28 2.76 7.55
N LEU A 375 5.37 2.87 6.79
CA LEU A 375 5.36 2.85 5.32
C LEU A 375 6.53 2.04 4.77
N HIS A 376 6.24 1.12 3.86
CA HIS A 376 7.23 0.51 2.98
C HIS A 376 6.90 0.88 1.52
N LEU A 377 7.65 1.81 0.94
CA LEU A 377 7.31 2.40 -0.36
C LEU A 377 8.05 1.72 -1.51
N LYS A 378 7.54 1.90 -2.74
CA LYS A 378 8.08 1.23 -3.93
C LYS A 378 9.59 1.46 -4.12
N ALA A 379 10.37 0.39 -4.06
CA ALA A 379 11.83 0.38 -4.24
C ALA A 379 12.40 0.95 -5.55
N ILE A 380 13.72 1.13 -5.53
CA ILE A 380 14.57 1.67 -6.60
C ILE A 380 14.33 3.19 -6.79
N PRO A 381 14.91 4.05 -5.92
CA PRO A 381 14.64 5.49 -5.86
C PRO A 381 14.94 6.25 -7.16
N THR A 382 15.88 5.74 -7.97
CA THR A 382 16.38 6.41 -9.17
C THR A 382 15.59 6.10 -10.45
N GLN A 383 14.71 5.10 -10.43
CA GLN A 383 13.92 4.72 -11.61
C GLN A 383 12.65 5.57 -11.77
N ALA A 384 12.46 6.16 -12.95
CA ALA A 384 11.28 6.97 -13.28
C ALA A 384 9.94 6.22 -13.10
N ARG A 385 9.92 4.90 -13.36
CA ARG A 385 8.74 4.07 -13.15
C ARG A 385 8.41 3.82 -11.67
N SER A 386 9.41 3.89 -10.79
CA SER A 386 9.20 3.74 -9.35
C SER A 386 8.76 5.07 -8.72
N CYS A 387 9.28 6.18 -9.23
CA CYS A 387 8.94 7.53 -8.78
C CYS A 387 7.42 7.79 -8.73
N HIS A 388 6.70 7.58 -9.85
CA HIS A 388 5.25 7.85 -9.87
C HIS A 388 4.44 6.93 -8.96
N LYS A 389 4.90 5.69 -8.74
CA LYS A 389 4.26 4.75 -7.81
C LYS A 389 4.46 5.18 -6.36
N ARG A 390 5.69 5.57 -5.98
CA ARG A 390 5.96 6.12 -4.64
C ARG A 390 5.20 7.41 -4.38
N GLU A 391 5.14 8.33 -5.33
CA GLU A 391 4.35 9.56 -5.16
C GLU A 391 2.85 9.28 -5.01
N ALA A 392 2.32 8.26 -5.71
CA ALA A 392 0.94 7.82 -5.53
C ALA A 392 0.70 7.24 -4.12
N GLN A 393 1.60 6.38 -3.62
CA GLN A 393 1.56 5.88 -2.24
C GLN A 393 1.65 7.03 -1.23
N ALA A 394 2.59 7.96 -1.41
CA ALA A 394 2.74 9.14 -0.55
C ALA A 394 1.51 10.06 -0.57
N ARG A 395 0.78 10.13 -1.70
CA ARG A 395 -0.47 10.92 -1.78
C ARG A 395 -1.56 10.35 -0.89
N ILE A 396 -1.64 9.02 -0.76
CA ILE A 396 -2.56 8.35 0.16
C ILE A 396 -2.12 8.64 1.59
N ALA A 397 -0.84 8.43 1.90
CA ALA A 397 -0.23 8.72 3.20
C ALA A 397 -0.50 10.17 3.66
N GLN A 398 -0.36 11.17 2.78
CA GLN A 398 -0.67 12.57 3.12
C GLN A 398 -2.09 12.75 3.65
N ARG A 399 -3.10 12.09 3.08
CA ARG A 399 -4.49 12.22 3.55
C ARG A 399 -4.63 11.71 4.99
N LEU A 400 -3.93 10.63 5.32
CA LEU A 400 -3.90 10.06 6.66
C LEU A 400 -3.16 10.97 7.64
N LEU A 401 -2.06 11.57 7.19
CA LEU A 401 -1.31 12.53 8.00
C LEU A 401 -2.10 13.80 8.28
N VAL A 402 -2.84 14.33 7.32
CA VAL A 402 -3.74 15.48 7.55
C VAL A 402 -4.79 15.13 8.61
N ALA A 403 -5.35 13.92 8.58
CA ALA A 403 -6.29 13.46 9.61
C ALA A 403 -5.62 13.30 10.98
N ALA A 404 -4.46 12.64 11.05
CA ALA A 404 -3.71 12.40 12.28
C ALA A 404 -3.22 13.72 12.93
N LEU A 405 -2.74 14.67 12.14
CA LEU A 405 -2.32 16.01 12.61
C LEU A 405 -3.51 16.86 13.09
N GLY A 406 -4.73 16.52 12.67
CA GLY A 406 -5.97 17.09 13.23
C GLY A 406 -6.39 16.44 14.55
N GLU A 407 -5.95 15.20 14.80
CA GLU A 407 -6.30 14.41 15.98
C GLU A 407 -5.33 14.64 17.15
N THR A 408 -4.03 14.72 16.87
CA THR A 408 -2.98 14.78 17.90
C THR A 408 -1.78 15.63 17.47
N PRO A 409 -1.10 16.34 18.40
CA PRO A 409 0.17 17.00 18.12
C PRO A 409 1.36 16.04 18.04
N TYR A 410 1.17 14.73 18.26
CA TYR A 410 2.22 13.71 18.27
C TYR A 410 2.02 12.73 17.11
N VAL A 411 2.66 13.02 15.98
CA VAL A 411 2.58 12.23 14.75
C VAL A 411 3.98 11.79 14.32
N VAL A 412 4.11 10.53 13.93
CA VAL A 412 5.34 9.92 13.42
C VAL A 412 5.04 9.25 12.09
N VAL A 413 5.95 9.42 11.13
CA VAL A 413 6.01 8.65 9.88
C VAL A 413 7.36 7.96 9.83
N LEU A 414 7.38 6.66 9.60
CA LEU A 414 8.61 5.89 9.60
C LEU A 414 8.55 4.67 8.67
N GLY A 415 9.72 4.16 8.29
CA GLY A 415 9.86 2.97 7.45
C GLY A 415 10.84 3.16 6.30
N ASP A 416 11.00 2.13 5.49
CA ASP A 416 11.74 2.19 4.23
C ASP A 416 10.91 2.94 3.18
N LEU A 417 11.19 4.23 3.05
CA LEU A 417 10.49 5.10 2.11
C LEU A 417 11.08 5.01 0.69
N ASN A 418 12.19 4.29 0.51
CA ASN A 418 12.80 4.06 -0.78
C ASN A 418 12.97 5.35 -1.62
N ASP A 419 13.30 6.45 -0.95
CA ASP A 419 13.49 7.78 -1.54
C ASP A 419 14.49 8.61 -0.73
N PHE A 420 15.07 9.62 -1.37
CA PHE A 420 16.11 10.45 -0.76
C PHE A 420 15.56 11.78 -0.22
N ASP A 421 16.14 12.29 0.86
CA ASP A 421 15.79 13.61 1.35
C ASP A 421 16.50 14.71 0.55
N ALA A 422 15.74 15.66 0.01
CA ALA A 422 16.29 16.77 -0.77
C ALA A 422 16.89 17.89 0.10
N ASP A 423 16.51 17.96 1.38
CA ASP A 423 16.82 19.10 2.23
C ASP A 423 18.30 19.11 2.62
N PRO A 424 19.00 20.26 2.53
CA PRO A 424 20.42 20.34 2.87
C PRO A 424 20.76 19.85 4.28
N CYS A 425 19.86 20.04 5.25
CA CYS A 425 20.04 19.57 6.61
C CYS A 425 19.91 18.06 6.77
N CYS A 426 19.33 17.36 5.80
CA CYS A 426 18.99 15.94 5.87
C CYS A 426 19.59 15.11 4.73
N LEU A 427 20.42 15.71 3.85
CA LEU A 427 21.17 14.96 2.84
C LEU A 427 21.93 13.82 3.49
N ASP A 428 21.85 12.65 2.85
CA ASP A 428 22.61 11.46 3.19
C ASP A 428 24.13 11.68 3.02
N ALA A 429 24.91 10.72 3.50
CA ALA A 429 26.37 10.78 3.44
C ALA A 429 26.91 11.02 2.01
N PRO A 430 26.44 10.31 0.97
CA PRO A 430 26.84 10.56 -0.42
C PRO A 430 26.26 11.86 -1.02
N GLY A 431 25.14 12.37 -0.50
CA GLY A 431 24.44 13.52 -1.07
C GLY A 431 23.51 13.17 -2.23
N SER A 432 22.93 11.98 -2.20
CA SER A 432 21.90 11.50 -3.10
C SER A 432 20.74 12.50 -3.18
N ARG A 433 20.09 12.55 -4.35
CA ARG A 433 19.00 13.49 -4.63
C ARG A 433 17.77 12.72 -5.11
N PRO A 434 16.59 13.02 -4.57
CA PRO A 434 15.39 12.32 -4.98
C PRO A 434 15.01 12.67 -6.41
N THR A 435 14.43 11.69 -7.10
CA THR A 435 13.71 11.90 -8.36
C THR A 435 12.21 12.16 -8.14
N SER A 436 11.76 12.02 -6.89
CA SER A 436 10.36 12.10 -6.46
C SER A 436 10.13 13.24 -5.47
N ARG A 437 8.86 13.50 -5.13
CA ARG A 437 8.44 14.49 -4.13
C ARG A 437 7.99 13.87 -2.80
N VAL A 438 8.20 12.57 -2.58
CA VAL A 438 7.67 11.83 -1.42
C VAL A 438 8.01 12.51 -0.10
N LEU A 439 9.29 12.73 0.21
CA LEU A 439 9.68 13.34 1.49
C LEU A 439 9.10 14.76 1.64
N ARG A 440 9.06 15.55 0.57
CA ARG A 440 8.43 16.88 0.58
C ARG A 440 6.93 16.80 0.86
N MET A 441 6.26 15.80 0.28
CA MET A 441 4.82 15.55 0.50
C MET A 441 4.54 15.13 1.95
N LEU A 442 5.37 14.26 2.53
CA LEU A 442 5.19 13.78 3.89
C LEU A 442 5.53 14.84 4.94
N LYS A 443 6.54 15.69 4.70
CA LYS A 443 6.92 16.79 5.59
C LYS A 443 5.88 17.91 5.68
N ASP A 444 5.20 18.23 4.58
CA ASP A 444 4.14 19.25 4.52
C ASP A 444 2.84 18.67 3.94
N PRO A 445 2.16 17.80 4.71
CA PRO A 445 0.99 17.08 4.25
C PRO A 445 -0.19 18.01 3.96
N ARG A 446 -0.32 19.16 4.65
CA ARG A 446 -1.35 20.17 4.36
C ARG A 446 -0.94 21.19 3.29
N ALA A 447 0.26 21.08 2.71
CA ALA A 447 0.78 21.98 1.69
C ALA A 447 0.74 23.46 2.10
N THR A 448 1.08 23.74 3.36
CA THR A 448 1.11 25.09 3.95
C THR A 448 2.31 25.90 3.49
N GLY A 449 3.33 25.24 2.93
CA GLY A 449 4.62 25.84 2.59
C GLY A 449 5.64 25.78 3.73
N ALA A 450 5.25 25.27 4.90
CA ALA A 450 6.15 24.97 6.02
C ALA A 450 6.08 23.48 6.36
N ASP A 451 7.19 22.91 6.80
CA ASP A 451 7.22 21.53 7.24
C ASP A 451 6.50 21.40 8.59
N GLU A 452 5.59 20.44 8.66
CA GLU A 452 4.85 20.05 9.85
C GLU A 452 5.46 18.82 10.51
N LEU A 453 6.08 17.96 9.70
CA LEU A 453 6.92 16.86 10.14
C LEU A 453 8.38 17.14 9.75
N HIS A 454 9.30 16.81 10.65
CA HIS A 454 10.72 17.06 10.49
C HIS A 454 11.48 15.73 10.53
N SER A 455 12.48 15.59 9.66
CA SER A 455 13.35 14.40 9.65
C SER A 455 14.30 14.43 10.85
N VAL A 456 14.35 13.34 11.61
CA VAL A 456 15.29 13.19 12.73
C VAL A 456 16.74 13.13 12.25
N ALA A 457 16.98 12.71 11.00
CA ALA A 457 18.32 12.66 10.41
C ALA A 457 19.02 14.04 10.38
N SER A 458 18.25 15.14 10.46
CA SER A 458 18.81 16.49 10.64
C SER A 458 19.69 16.66 11.88
N ARG A 459 19.53 15.79 12.90
CA ARG A 459 20.34 15.79 14.12
C ARG A 459 21.62 14.95 14.03
N LEU A 460 21.79 14.17 12.98
CA LEU A 460 22.99 13.39 12.74
C LEU A 460 24.04 14.20 11.96
N PRO A 461 25.35 13.99 12.19
CA PRO A 461 26.40 14.43 11.28
C PRO A 461 26.17 13.81 9.90
N ARG A 462 26.43 14.56 8.82
CA ARG A 462 26.16 14.08 7.45
C ARG A 462 26.84 12.75 7.12
N GLY A 463 28.07 12.54 7.59
CA GLY A 463 28.83 11.31 7.33
C GLY A 463 28.22 10.04 7.94
N GLU A 464 27.28 10.18 8.88
CA GLU A 464 26.61 9.05 9.54
C GLU A 464 25.22 8.77 8.93
N ARG A 465 24.77 9.56 7.95
CA ARG A 465 23.40 9.48 7.40
C ARG A 465 23.33 8.50 6.24
N TYR A 466 23.34 7.22 6.56
CA TYR A 466 23.04 6.14 5.63
C TYR A 466 22.41 5.00 6.39
N THR A 467 21.38 4.39 5.81
CA THR A 467 20.58 3.32 6.42
C THR A 467 20.52 2.10 5.53
N ASP A 468 21.18 2.10 4.37
CA ASP A 468 21.14 1.05 3.36
C ASP A 468 22.53 0.90 2.70
N TRP A 469 22.89 -0.34 2.37
CA TRP A 469 24.09 -0.70 1.61
C TRP A 469 23.73 -1.52 0.37
N TRP A 470 24.17 -1.01 -0.79
CA TRP A 470 24.01 -1.69 -2.06
C TRP A 470 25.36 -1.93 -2.73
N ASP A 471 25.84 -3.18 -2.70
CA ASP A 471 27.06 -3.67 -3.33
C ASP A 471 26.97 -3.59 -4.87
N HIS A 472 27.54 -2.54 -5.46
CA HIS A 472 27.43 -2.30 -6.91
C HIS A 472 28.62 -1.64 -7.58
N ALA A 473 29.60 -1.13 -6.83
CA ALA A 473 30.63 -0.25 -7.39
C ALA A 473 32.03 -0.39 -6.74
N PRO A 474 32.71 -1.55 -6.90
CA PRO A 474 32.32 -2.73 -7.68
C PRO A 474 31.49 -3.72 -6.86
N LYS A 475 30.68 -4.55 -7.55
CA LYS A 475 29.97 -5.65 -6.88
C LYS A 475 30.95 -6.73 -6.43
N ASP A 476 31.50 -6.63 -5.23
CA ASP A 476 32.52 -7.54 -4.69
C ASP A 476 32.26 -8.04 -3.26
N GLY A 477 31.17 -7.58 -2.63
CA GLY A 477 30.76 -7.97 -1.29
C GLY A 477 31.54 -7.28 -0.17
N VAL A 478 32.23 -6.18 -0.46
CA VAL A 478 32.95 -5.36 0.52
C VAL A 478 32.24 -4.03 0.67
N ASP A 479 31.97 -3.60 1.91
CA ASP A 479 31.47 -2.25 2.15
C ASP A 479 32.60 -1.22 2.00
N GLU A 480 32.69 -0.54 0.86
CA GLU A 480 33.62 0.59 0.67
C GLU A 480 33.02 1.95 1.04
N GLY A 481 31.76 1.95 1.48
CA GLY A 481 30.95 3.13 1.74
C GLY A 481 30.79 4.05 0.53
N GLY A 482 30.64 5.34 0.79
CA GLY A 482 30.55 6.33 -0.28
C GLY A 482 29.32 6.10 -1.17
N SER A 483 29.50 5.76 -2.45
CA SER A 483 28.37 5.55 -3.37
C SER A 483 27.54 4.31 -3.07
N GLU A 484 28.07 3.35 -2.32
CA GLU A 484 27.37 2.12 -1.94
C GLU A 484 26.41 2.33 -0.76
N HIS A 485 26.55 3.44 -0.06
CA HIS A 485 25.66 3.80 1.04
C HIS A 485 24.54 4.70 0.56
N SER A 486 23.36 4.53 1.14
CA SER A 486 22.24 5.42 0.90
C SER A 486 21.34 5.54 2.13
N SER A 487 20.51 6.59 2.21
CA SER A 487 19.52 6.74 3.31
C SER A 487 18.12 6.60 2.72
N LEU A 488 17.55 5.40 2.86
CA LEU A 488 16.22 5.03 2.36
C LEU A 488 15.18 4.93 3.47
N ASP A 489 15.63 4.65 4.69
CA ASP A 489 14.80 4.61 5.89
C ASP A 489 14.71 6.00 6.50
N HIS A 490 13.49 6.44 6.73
CA HIS A 490 13.24 7.76 7.31
C HIS A 490 12.39 7.64 8.56
N LEU A 491 12.59 8.60 9.47
CA LEU A 491 11.76 8.81 10.63
C LEU A 491 11.45 10.31 10.71
N LEU A 492 10.23 10.67 10.36
CA LEU A 492 9.70 12.03 10.38
C LEU A 492 8.78 12.20 11.59
N VAL A 493 8.97 13.28 12.34
CA VAL A 493 8.16 13.56 13.54
C VAL A 493 7.57 14.95 13.51
N SER A 494 6.35 15.09 14.03
CA SER A 494 5.68 16.38 14.18
C SER A 494 6.51 17.37 15.01
N GLY A 495 6.44 18.66 14.70
CA GLY A 495 7.15 19.74 15.40
C GLY A 495 7.21 19.60 16.94
N PRO A 496 6.07 19.45 17.64
CA PRO A 496 6.06 19.30 19.10
C PRO A 496 6.84 18.09 19.64
N LEU A 497 6.96 17.02 18.85
CA LEU A 497 7.76 15.84 19.20
C LEU A 497 9.23 16.06 18.80
N PHE A 498 9.48 16.72 17.67
CA PHE A 498 10.83 17.09 17.22
C PHE A 498 11.57 17.99 18.23
N ASP A 499 10.85 18.90 18.89
CA ASP A 499 11.41 19.77 19.95
C ASP A 499 11.90 18.98 21.18
N GLN A 500 11.40 17.76 21.36
CA GLN A 500 11.75 16.86 22.47
C GLN A 500 12.78 15.80 22.06
N LEU A 501 13.25 15.81 20.80
CA LEU A 501 14.24 14.89 20.30
C LEU A 501 15.59 15.12 20.98
N SER A 502 16.07 14.14 21.73
CA SER A 502 17.31 14.23 22.50
C SER A 502 18.47 13.48 21.87
N ALA A 503 18.22 12.39 21.14
CA ALA A 503 19.25 11.63 20.45
C ALA A 503 18.69 10.94 19.21
N VAL A 504 19.55 10.74 18.21
CA VAL A 504 19.29 9.96 17.01
C VAL A 504 20.50 9.07 16.77
N THR A 505 20.28 7.83 16.38
CA THR A 505 21.35 6.86 16.07
C THR A 505 20.91 6.03 14.89
N ILE A 506 21.83 5.78 13.96
CA ILE A 506 21.70 4.67 13.01
C ILE A 506 22.69 3.61 13.50
N ASP A 507 22.19 2.41 13.76
CA ASP A 507 22.99 1.35 14.39
C ASP A 507 23.84 0.62 13.34
N HIS A 508 25.01 1.17 13.02
CA HIS A 508 26.02 0.54 12.15
C HIS A 508 26.89 -0.49 12.88
N SER A 509 26.45 -1.05 14.02
CA SER A 509 27.27 -1.99 14.81
C SER A 509 27.41 -3.38 14.19
N THR A 510 26.60 -3.69 13.18
CA THR A 510 26.64 -4.96 12.45
C THR A 510 27.15 -4.75 11.02
N PRO A 511 27.94 -5.70 10.48
CA PRO A 511 28.25 -5.74 9.06
C PRO A 511 26.96 -5.73 8.23
N PRO A 512 26.95 -5.08 7.05
CA PRO A 512 25.80 -5.16 6.17
C PRO A 512 25.57 -6.60 5.73
N MET A 513 24.32 -6.94 5.43
CA MET A 513 23.84 -8.27 5.09
C MET A 513 23.97 -9.36 6.15
N ASP A 514 24.59 -9.16 7.33
CA ASP A 514 24.52 -10.17 8.42
C ASP A 514 23.08 -10.37 8.93
N TYR A 515 22.33 -9.28 8.93
CA TYR A 515 20.92 -9.19 9.29
C TYR A 515 20.12 -8.61 8.13
N SER A 516 20.52 -7.44 7.65
CA SER A 516 19.90 -6.79 6.48
C SER A 516 20.98 -5.92 5.83
N ASP A 517 20.80 -5.62 4.55
CA ASP A 517 21.45 -4.50 3.88
C ASP A 517 21.03 -3.14 4.46
N HIS A 518 19.94 -3.08 5.21
CA HIS A 518 19.50 -1.92 5.96
C HIS A 518 19.96 -1.92 7.43
N TRP A 519 20.25 -0.72 7.93
CA TRP A 519 20.59 -0.46 9.34
C TRP A 519 19.43 0.22 10.09
N PRO A 520 19.18 -0.15 11.36
CA PRO A 520 18.12 0.43 12.17
C PRO A 520 18.32 1.93 12.43
N LEU A 521 17.27 2.74 12.24
CA LEU A 521 17.22 4.16 12.60
C LEU A 521 16.40 4.35 13.88
N ILE A 522 17.04 4.90 14.92
CA ILE A 522 16.49 5.02 16.27
C ILE A 522 16.47 6.48 16.73
N ALA A 523 15.32 6.95 17.20
CA ALA A 523 15.14 8.28 17.77
C ALA A 523 14.71 8.18 19.24
N THR A 524 15.43 8.90 20.12
CA THR A 524 15.10 9.01 21.54
C THR A 524 14.59 10.41 21.84
N PHE A 525 13.46 10.48 22.53
CA PHE A 525 12.81 11.70 22.97
C PHE A 525 12.82 11.77 24.50
N HIS A 526 13.18 12.93 25.03
CA HIS A 526 13.02 13.23 26.44
C HIS A 526 11.73 14.02 26.62
N LEU A 527 10.69 13.35 27.09
CA LEU A 527 9.35 13.90 27.17
C LEU A 527 9.26 14.95 28.28
N GLN A 528 9.23 16.22 27.88
CA GLN A 528 9.12 17.38 28.75
C GLN A 528 7.78 18.08 28.55
N PRO A 529 7.25 18.78 29.57
CA PRO A 529 6.07 19.61 29.39
C PRO A 529 6.22 20.49 28.16
N LEU A 530 5.28 20.38 27.21
CA LEU A 530 5.25 21.33 26.09
C LEU A 530 5.21 22.73 26.70
N ALA A 531 6.16 23.58 26.30
CA ALA A 531 6.09 25.00 26.62
C ALA A 531 4.70 25.47 26.19
N GLN A 532 3.95 26.12 27.09
CA GLN A 532 2.70 26.74 26.68
C GLN A 532 3.05 27.60 25.46
N ALA A 533 2.36 27.37 24.35
CA ALA A 533 2.39 28.32 23.25
C ALA A 533 2.04 29.66 23.90
N THR A 534 3.03 30.53 24.07
CA THR A 534 2.75 31.91 24.40
C THR A 534 1.81 32.33 23.29
N ALA A 535 0.61 32.76 23.66
CA ALA A 535 -0.31 33.33 22.69
C ALA A 535 0.53 34.29 21.83
N PRO A 536 0.45 34.20 20.49
CA PRO A 536 1.24 35.07 19.64
C PRO A 536 1.05 36.48 20.18
N PRO A 537 2.14 37.25 20.41
CA PRO A 537 2.01 38.59 20.96
C PRO A 537 0.92 39.30 20.14
N PRO A 538 -0.07 39.97 20.78
CA PRO A 538 -1.12 40.64 20.05
C PRO A 538 -0.43 41.48 18.99
N SER A 539 -0.81 41.27 17.73
CA SER A 539 -0.18 41.95 16.60
C SER A 539 -0.09 43.43 16.95
N VAL A 540 1.13 43.94 17.10
CA VAL A 540 1.38 45.37 17.21
C VAL A 540 1.21 45.94 15.80
N LEU A 541 -0.03 45.92 15.32
CA LEU A 541 -0.54 46.69 14.20
C LEU A 541 -1.86 47.33 14.66
N GLN A 542 -1.75 48.13 15.73
CA GLN A 542 -2.61 49.28 15.94
C GLN A 542 -1.75 50.43 16.47
N GLN A 543 -0.97 51.02 15.55
CA GLN A 543 -0.84 52.46 15.56
C GLN A 543 -1.77 53.02 14.49
N THR A 544 -2.83 53.63 15.01
CA THR A 544 -3.67 54.66 14.42
C THR A 544 -3.15 55.24 13.10
N ALA A 545 -3.95 55.08 12.05
CA ALA A 545 -3.81 55.84 10.82
C ALA A 545 -3.93 57.35 11.10
N PRO A 546 -2.93 58.17 10.72
CA PRO A 546 -3.16 59.60 10.48
C PRO A 546 -3.78 59.78 9.10
N ALA A 547 -4.72 60.72 9.01
CA ALA A 547 -5.41 61.09 7.79
C ALA A 547 -4.45 61.44 6.63
N LEU A 548 -4.81 61.01 5.42
CA LEU A 548 -4.19 61.38 4.15
C LEU A 548 -4.23 62.90 3.93
N PRO A 549 -3.10 63.55 3.58
CA PRO A 549 -3.11 64.77 2.79
C PRO A 549 -2.98 64.46 1.29
N SER A 550 -3.73 65.23 0.51
CA SER A 550 -3.84 65.24 -0.95
C SER A 550 -2.53 65.57 -1.69
N SER A 551 -2.27 64.79 -2.76
CA SER A 551 -1.57 65.08 -4.04
C SER A 551 -0.26 65.89 -4.10
N PRO A 552 0.75 65.39 -4.85
CA PRO A 552 1.80 66.21 -5.47
C PRO A 552 1.73 66.26 -7.02
N PRO A 553 2.45 67.20 -7.68
CA PRO A 553 2.16 67.70 -9.03
C PRO A 553 2.98 67.07 -10.18
N SER A 554 2.60 67.50 -11.37
CA SER A 554 3.05 67.19 -12.75
C SER A 554 4.56 67.14 -13.05
N SER A 555 4.91 66.22 -13.96
CA SER A 555 6.22 65.95 -14.58
C SER A 555 6.75 67.08 -15.50
N PRO A 556 8.10 67.24 -15.63
CA PRO A 556 8.73 68.12 -16.64
C PRO A 556 9.09 67.41 -17.98
N PRO A 557 9.34 68.17 -19.07
CA PRO A 557 9.32 67.69 -20.46
C PRO A 557 10.67 67.12 -20.99
N PRO A 558 10.68 66.46 -22.17
CA PRO A 558 11.83 65.70 -22.68
C PRO A 558 12.86 66.56 -23.44
N PRO A 559 14.14 66.14 -23.51
CA PRO A 559 15.14 66.76 -24.36
C PRO A 559 15.17 66.19 -25.80
N SER A 560 15.51 67.08 -26.74
CA SER A 560 15.59 66.93 -28.19
C SER A 560 16.89 66.25 -28.71
N ALA A 561 16.80 65.70 -29.92
CA ALA A 561 17.80 64.87 -30.62
C ALA A 561 19.15 65.53 -30.97
N PRO A 562 20.23 64.74 -31.18
CA PRO A 562 21.40 65.09 -31.99
C PRO A 562 21.48 64.31 -33.33
N PRO A 563 22.33 64.75 -34.29
CA PRO A 563 22.12 64.56 -35.72
C PRO A 563 22.83 63.33 -36.35
N THR A 564 22.40 63.04 -37.57
CA THR A 564 22.92 62.07 -38.56
C THR A 564 24.39 62.30 -38.95
N VAL A 565 25.17 61.22 -39.08
CA VAL A 565 26.34 61.12 -39.98
C VAL A 565 26.56 59.69 -40.47
N ASP A 566 27.10 59.64 -41.68
CA ASP A 566 27.16 58.58 -42.70
C ASP A 566 27.95 57.31 -42.33
N ALA A 567 27.56 56.16 -42.91
CA ALA A 567 28.36 54.94 -42.91
C ALA A 567 28.53 54.41 -44.35
N GLY A 568 29.64 54.78 -44.97
CA GLY A 568 30.16 54.14 -46.18
C GLY A 568 30.67 52.72 -45.90
N SER A 569 30.09 51.78 -46.63
CA SER A 569 30.69 50.55 -47.20
C SER A 569 31.87 49.86 -46.48
N VAL A 570 31.62 48.66 -45.92
CA VAL A 570 32.47 47.46 -46.14
C VAL A 570 31.58 46.21 -46.14
N ARG A 571 31.67 45.40 -47.20
CA ARG A 571 31.06 44.05 -47.32
C ARG A 571 32.05 42.97 -46.91
N LEU A 572 31.54 41.85 -46.37
CA LEU A 572 31.90 40.42 -46.64
C LEU A 572 31.52 39.53 -45.41
N PRO A 573 31.30 38.21 -45.57
CA PRO A 573 30.37 37.52 -46.47
C PRO A 573 29.34 36.64 -45.70
N LEU A 574 28.23 36.31 -46.38
CA LEU A 574 27.19 35.39 -45.91
C LEU A 574 27.73 33.95 -45.79
N GLY A 575 27.56 33.33 -44.62
CA GLY A 575 27.87 31.89 -44.48
C GLY A 575 27.83 31.29 -43.08
N ALA A 576 27.30 31.93 -42.04
CA ALA A 576 27.22 31.32 -40.70
C ALA A 576 26.06 31.81 -39.79
N ALA A 577 25.14 32.65 -40.29
CA ALA A 577 24.04 33.18 -39.47
C ALA A 577 22.71 32.39 -39.58
N ALA A 578 22.57 31.54 -40.60
CA ALA A 578 21.34 30.77 -40.79
C ALA A 578 21.26 29.50 -39.93
N ALA A 579 22.40 28.95 -39.47
CA ALA A 579 22.43 27.72 -38.66
C ALA A 579 22.10 27.96 -37.18
N VAL A 580 22.43 29.14 -36.64
CA VAL A 580 22.22 29.46 -35.22
C VAL A 580 20.76 29.83 -34.93
N ILE A 581 20.06 30.44 -35.90
CA ILE A 581 18.63 30.79 -35.75
C ILE A 581 17.72 29.56 -35.93
N ALA A 582 18.14 28.57 -36.73
CA ALA A 582 17.40 27.32 -36.92
C ALA A 582 17.43 26.41 -35.68
N LEU A 583 18.55 26.33 -34.96
CA LEU A 583 18.63 25.52 -33.72
C LEU A 583 17.81 26.13 -32.56
N ALA A 584 17.75 27.46 -32.45
CA ALA A 584 16.98 28.13 -31.40
C ALA A 584 15.46 27.98 -31.59
N LEU A 585 14.97 27.92 -32.84
CA LEU A 585 13.55 27.74 -33.14
C LEU A 585 13.06 26.29 -33.01
N VAL A 586 13.94 25.29 -33.22
CA VAL A 586 13.60 23.87 -32.97
C VAL A 586 13.54 23.57 -31.47
N GLY A 587 14.41 24.15 -30.65
CA GLY A 587 14.37 24.00 -29.18
C GLY A 587 13.10 24.57 -28.56
N ALA A 588 12.63 25.73 -29.04
CA ALA A 588 11.40 26.36 -28.55
C ALA A 588 10.11 25.60 -28.96
N LEU A 589 10.10 24.95 -30.14
CA LEU A 589 8.96 24.14 -30.59
C LEU A 589 8.83 22.78 -29.88
N VAL A 590 9.94 22.20 -29.41
CA VAL A 590 9.94 20.94 -28.65
C VAL A 590 9.44 21.17 -27.21
N LEU A 591 9.79 22.31 -26.59
CA LEU A 591 9.28 22.68 -25.26
C LEU A 591 7.79 23.07 -25.28
N ALA A 592 7.30 23.72 -26.34
CA ALA A 592 5.88 24.09 -26.47
C ALA A 592 4.95 22.90 -26.77
N ARG A 593 5.44 21.84 -27.45
CA ARG A 593 4.65 20.62 -27.70
C ARG A 593 4.51 19.70 -26.47
N SER A 594 5.42 19.78 -25.52
CA SER A 594 5.33 19.05 -24.25
C SER A 594 4.39 19.73 -23.25
N ALA A 595 4.28 21.06 -23.28
CA ALA A 595 3.39 21.83 -22.40
C ALA A 595 1.90 21.77 -22.83
N LEU A 596 1.59 21.63 -24.12
CA LEU A 596 0.21 21.60 -24.62
C LEU A 596 -0.49 20.21 -24.58
N ARG A 597 0.20 19.13 -24.16
CA ARG A 597 -0.48 17.84 -23.89
C ARG A 597 -0.93 17.67 -22.43
N CYS A 598 -0.59 18.60 -21.54
CA CYS A 598 -0.93 18.54 -20.12
C CYS A 598 -2.17 19.34 -19.69
N ALA A 599 -2.91 19.97 -20.62
CA ALA A 599 -3.96 20.93 -20.24
C ALA A 599 -5.39 20.67 -20.76
N ASP A 600 -5.67 19.58 -21.49
CA ASP A 600 -6.94 19.47 -22.23
C ASP A 600 -7.78 18.19 -21.99
N ARG A 601 -7.65 17.54 -20.81
CA ARG A 601 -8.57 16.44 -20.43
C ARG A 601 -9.12 16.44 -19.01
N VAL A 602 -9.11 17.59 -18.33
CA VAL A 602 -9.85 17.73 -17.06
C VAL A 602 -10.58 19.07 -17.09
N PHE A 603 -11.89 19.03 -16.81
CA PHE A 603 -12.87 20.13 -16.72
C PHE A 603 -13.70 20.47 -17.97
N ARG A 604 -14.87 19.84 -18.06
CA ARG A 604 -16.13 20.53 -18.43
C ARG A 604 -17.06 20.53 -17.21
N PRO A 605 -17.51 21.68 -16.70
CA PRO A 605 -18.50 21.72 -15.61
C PRO A 605 -19.92 21.57 -16.18
N ALA A 606 -20.65 20.56 -15.70
CA ALA A 606 -22.10 20.47 -15.89
C ALA A 606 -22.80 21.38 -14.88
N ALA A 607 -23.70 22.23 -15.39
CA ALA A 607 -24.47 23.20 -14.63
C ALA A 607 -25.51 22.52 -13.71
N HIS A 608 -25.41 22.75 -12.39
CA HIS A 608 -26.47 22.39 -11.46
C HIS A 608 -27.54 23.50 -11.38
N ARG A 609 -28.78 23.12 -11.71
CA ARG A 609 -29.99 23.88 -11.39
C ARG A 609 -30.26 23.84 -9.89
N ARG A 610 -30.56 25.02 -9.33
CA ARG A 610 -31.11 25.24 -7.98
C ARG A 610 -32.47 24.59 -7.83
N THR A 611 -32.71 23.90 -6.71
CA THR A 611 -34.02 23.81 -6.05
C THR A 611 -33.86 23.92 -4.53
N ARG A 612 -34.93 24.37 -3.88
CA ARG A 612 -34.97 25.14 -2.64
C ARG A 612 -35.11 24.29 -1.37
N TYR A 613 -34.59 24.88 -0.29
CA TYR A 613 -34.89 24.69 1.13
C TYR A 613 -36.34 24.33 1.50
N GLY A 614 -36.46 23.48 2.53
CA GLY A 614 -37.61 23.38 3.45
C GLY A 614 -37.11 23.19 4.89
N LYS A 615 -37.51 24.10 5.79
CA LYS A 615 -37.25 24.12 7.24
C LYS A 615 -38.34 23.35 8.00
N HIS A 616 -37.96 22.67 9.09
CA HIS A 616 -38.66 22.53 10.39
C HIS A 616 -37.60 21.94 11.37
N GLY A 617 -37.44 22.30 12.64
CA GLY A 617 -38.25 23.09 13.56
C GLY A 617 -38.55 22.30 14.84
N ASP A 618 -37.65 22.40 15.82
CA ASP A 618 -37.92 22.57 17.27
C ASP A 618 -37.73 21.44 18.32
N SER A 619 -37.22 21.91 19.47
CA SER A 619 -37.33 21.45 20.86
C SER A 619 -36.40 20.35 21.40
N GLY A 620 -35.69 20.67 22.49
CA GLY A 620 -34.69 19.81 23.13
C GLY A 620 -35.05 19.30 24.52
N ARG A 621 -34.14 18.52 25.10
CA ARG A 621 -33.78 18.51 26.53
C ARG A 621 -32.55 17.63 26.75
N SER A 622 -31.73 18.09 27.68
CA SER A 622 -30.52 17.50 28.24
C SER A 622 -30.73 16.11 28.86
N GLY A 623 -29.84 15.18 28.54
CA GLY A 623 -29.56 13.97 29.29
C GLY A 623 -28.10 13.59 29.07
N VAL A 624 -27.29 13.59 30.13
CA VAL A 624 -25.91 13.14 30.13
C VAL A 624 -25.91 11.62 30.04
N GLY A 625 -25.39 11.08 28.94
CA GLY A 625 -25.13 9.66 28.71
C GLY A 625 -24.06 9.56 27.63
N LEU A 626 -22.81 9.34 28.04
CA LEU A 626 -21.69 9.02 27.15
C LEU A 626 -21.79 7.53 26.80
N GLU A 627 -22.38 7.22 25.65
CA GLU A 627 -22.20 5.95 24.94
C GLU A 627 -21.18 6.19 23.82
N PHE A 628 -20.14 5.36 23.74
CA PHE A 628 -19.36 5.20 22.51
C PHE A 628 -19.52 3.75 22.03
N ALA A 629 -20.10 3.64 20.85
CA ALA A 629 -20.49 2.41 20.20
C ALA A 629 -19.29 1.64 19.64
N VAL A 630 -19.30 0.33 19.85
CA VAL A 630 -18.58 -0.65 19.04
C VAL A 630 -19.60 -1.27 18.09
N ASN A 631 -19.29 -1.22 16.79
CA ASN A 631 -19.83 -2.02 15.67
C ASN A 631 -21.04 -1.53 14.82
N SER A 632 -20.86 -1.77 13.51
CA SER A 632 -21.75 -2.01 12.35
C SER A 632 -23.02 -1.19 12.03
N LYS A 633 -23.00 -0.72 10.77
CA LYS A 633 -24.04 -0.50 9.72
C LYS A 633 -25.08 0.66 9.79
N ASN A 634 -25.00 1.44 8.71
CA ASN A 634 -26.02 2.21 7.97
C ASN A 634 -26.80 3.34 8.67
N ALA A 635 -26.36 4.58 8.41
CA ALA A 635 -27.22 5.71 8.06
C ALA A 635 -26.46 6.66 7.12
N GLY A 636 -27.08 7.03 6.01
CA GLY A 636 -26.42 7.61 4.83
C GLY A 636 -25.78 9.00 5.01
N GLY A 637 -24.78 9.27 4.16
CA GLY A 637 -24.14 10.58 4.04
C GLY A 637 -22.63 10.44 3.77
N PRO A 638 -22.02 11.36 3.00
CA PRO A 638 -20.74 11.11 2.34
C PRO A 638 -19.57 11.46 3.25
N THR A 639 -18.98 10.51 3.98
CA THR A 639 -17.64 10.65 4.58
C THR A 639 -17.11 9.34 5.15
N GLY A 640 -15.89 8.96 4.73
CA GLY A 640 -14.85 8.28 5.53
C GLY A 640 -15.16 6.89 6.11
N ALA A 641 -14.66 5.83 5.46
CA ALA A 641 -14.38 4.56 6.12
C ALA A 641 -12.94 4.56 6.67
N PRO A 642 -12.66 4.00 7.87
CA PRO A 642 -11.32 3.90 8.42
C PRO A 642 -10.51 2.79 7.74
N LEU A 643 -9.21 3.03 7.56
CA LEU A 643 -8.22 2.06 7.09
C LEU A 643 -7.87 1.03 8.17
N ASP A 644 -7.35 -0.10 7.70
CA ASP A 644 -6.76 -1.18 8.51
C ASP A 644 -5.87 -0.63 9.63
N THR A 645 -6.13 -1.14 10.84
CA THR A 645 -5.21 -1.02 11.97
C THR A 645 -4.07 -2.00 11.72
N GLY A 646 -2.85 -1.51 11.53
CA GLY A 646 -1.66 -2.37 11.40
C GLY A 646 -1.52 -3.35 12.58
N ALA A 647 -0.74 -4.39 12.39
CA ALA A 647 -0.53 -5.38 13.43
C ALA A 647 0.37 -4.77 14.51
N VAL A 648 -0.19 -4.61 15.71
CA VAL A 648 0.55 -4.16 16.90
C VAL A 648 0.66 -5.35 17.84
N VAL A 649 1.89 -5.80 18.10
CA VAL A 649 2.16 -6.91 19.02
C VAL A 649 2.90 -6.39 20.26
N ASP A 650 2.45 -6.78 21.45
CA ASP A 650 3.12 -6.48 22.71
C ASP A 650 4.41 -7.30 22.84
N ALA A 651 5.55 -6.62 22.89
CA ALA A 651 6.88 -7.22 23.04
C ALA A 651 7.36 -7.26 24.50
N GLY A 652 6.45 -7.01 25.45
CA GLY A 652 6.70 -7.01 26.88
C GLY A 652 7.53 -5.84 27.36
N GLY A 653 7.60 -5.66 28.69
CA GLY A 653 8.37 -4.58 29.30
C GLY A 653 7.93 -3.17 28.91
N GLY A 654 6.71 -3.02 28.39
CA GLY A 654 6.17 -1.74 27.91
C GLY A 654 6.42 -1.42 26.44
N ARG A 655 6.92 -2.38 25.66
CA ARG A 655 7.34 -2.21 24.27
C ARG A 655 6.29 -2.73 23.28
N ALA A 656 6.23 -2.12 22.11
CA ALA A 656 5.37 -2.54 21.00
C ALA A 656 6.18 -2.72 19.72
N ILE A 657 5.93 -3.81 18.99
CA ILE A 657 6.36 -3.96 17.60
C ILE A 657 5.16 -3.70 16.71
N VAL A 658 5.37 -2.95 15.63
CA VAL A 658 4.32 -2.59 14.68
C VAL A 658 4.78 -2.84 13.25
N THR A 659 3.94 -3.47 12.44
CA THR A 659 4.21 -3.75 11.01
C THR A 659 2.98 -3.49 10.15
#